data_AF-A0A1X0P545-F1
#
_entry.id   AF-A0A1X0P545-F1
#
_cell.length_a   1.000
_cell.length_b   1.000
_cell.length_c   1.000
_cell.angle_alpha   90.00
_cell.angle_beta   90.00
_cell.angle_gamma   90.00
#
_symmetry.space_group_name_H-M   'P 1'
#
loop_
_entity.id
_entity.type
_entity.pdbx_description
1 polymer ?
#
loop_
_entity_poly.entity_id
_entity_poly.type
_entity_poly.pdbx_seq_one_letter_code
_entity_poly.pdbx_strand_id
1 'polypeptide(L)'
;MLRRCPLTLCIVQYAALSTAASKLNTMLDIKTNGRPVSSDVLKQFIRADVMPLLKGKVLDRRHDSSEVRRFMGQLLRDAAFAAVVLHAKSSGVYVNTLVDCIKHDHERIQFVQKMTSSQASRVIDYLSRVGVRDAGVYAPLAARLDFNQLKEISRAMFALAEEGMYQEVVSFILPLYCGETWEPVFGGGEGYTGLYNKNSNVFDAVRLLRVLSKVVRGVVEQQRLNQKVGNIQPLPVESIQRLRTNLTVFILENKDLLRGGHWINFTRAMVYFPQEYKNMKYLDQHLTIVKLVETLQLPHRSALQGLSETIETDDMAALGMHQIFTNAEKREKERHAQVSSTEEKKKSFLFDVPSIDLTKLLSIINDVPFPKAIQQRRLELVIRAIVEEVDSLNFTDCVRFLQALRQIEGSAIFAPSLNAVVAAIDKQLSNGMKKPSHFIPYKRLVQFATLISAFRVKSCAGFSLYLSQFLPTVHSITVEDATALMNALASVGEMDGIEHCAKVGEEILEKVGCEDETIEGNQALLLLYPVACAKLLRASVLLNAIPSRNAITNIFGTSDEVLKVSPAFRAAGASVIFDVARSLYHFCRSQSMDNINNNDNNNNNNNNNSWETLLWKKGMINALLPLLTQLTSELAEEMESTNNGFKQTNTYVPLAWRSSIEAIFHWIDVNLDIVSLITMYQRIEDVYPFCRKIITMGVGIAEMQRRSMEENSISTRKGKRTAEPPVFSSNSIIHITFFLLILEQIIYHGTWQAEIAGSTEVGKEIKLKMQALKEDYNSLLSTPISTHTHMNKDVSPLTFMEKVFPAENGDCTHPPLFNRNSILEITTNLPFAISLVVSQGPINALFCERAVVSMIGVDNWDKNTESNSEIDKGGSRLD
;
A
#
# COMPACT_ATOMS: atom_id res chain seq x y z
N MET A 1 -30.46 -67.56 8.74
CA MET A 1 -30.97 -66.73 7.63
C MET A 1 -29.96 -65.62 7.32
N LEU A 2 -29.54 -65.55 6.04
CA LEU A 2 -28.86 -64.47 5.30
C LEU A 2 -27.52 -63.90 5.84
N ARG A 3 -26.49 -64.76 5.85
CA ARG A 3 -25.04 -64.41 5.87
C ARG A 3 -24.41 -64.58 4.47
N ARG A 4 -25.07 -64.07 3.43
CA ARG A 4 -24.59 -64.06 2.04
C ARG A 4 -24.97 -62.72 1.40
N CYS A 5 -24.05 -61.75 1.44
CA CYS A 5 -23.97 -60.71 0.42
C CYS A 5 -22.78 -61.06 -0.49
N PRO A 6 -22.88 -60.91 -1.82
CA PRO A 6 -22.21 -61.79 -2.78
C PRO A 6 -21.00 -61.14 -3.46
N LEU A 7 -20.07 -61.97 -3.92
CA LEU A 7 -18.94 -61.60 -4.81
C LEU A 7 -19.36 -60.69 -5.99
N THR A 8 -20.60 -60.79 -6.47
CA THR A 8 -21.16 -59.95 -7.54
C THR A 8 -21.30 -58.47 -7.18
N LEU A 9 -21.65 -58.09 -5.95
CA LEU A 9 -21.68 -56.68 -5.55
C LEU A 9 -20.27 -56.06 -5.52
N CYS A 10 -19.25 -56.88 -5.24
CA CYS A 10 -17.85 -56.46 -5.17
C CYS A 10 -17.24 -56.23 -6.57
N ILE A 11 -17.56 -57.11 -7.54
CA ILE A 11 -17.15 -56.94 -8.94
C ILE A 11 -17.79 -55.68 -9.54
N VAL A 12 -19.06 -55.40 -9.21
CA VAL A 12 -19.78 -54.21 -9.69
C VAL A 12 -19.16 -52.92 -9.14
N GLN A 13 -18.73 -52.88 -7.87
CA GLN A 13 -18.06 -51.71 -7.30
C GLN A 13 -16.66 -51.48 -7.89
N TYR A 14 -15.87 -52.55 -8.09
CA TYR A 14 -14.57 -52.45 -8.77
C TYR A 14 -14.72 -51.97 -10.22
N ALA A 15 -15.66 -52.56 -10.96
CA ALA A 15 -15.94 -52.17 -12.35
C ALA A 15 -16.43 -50.72 -12.43
N ALA A 16 -17.30 -50.28 -11.52
CA ALA A 16 -17.76 -48.89 -11.45
C ALA A 16 -16.61 -47.92 -11.13
N LEU A 17 -15.75 -48.27 -10.16
CA LEU A 17 -14.58 -47.45 -9.80
C LEU A 17 -13.57 -47.36 -10.93
N SER A 18 -13.20 -48.49 -11.54
CA SER A 18 -12.27 -48.54 -12.67
C SER A 18 -12.82 -47.79 -13.88
N THR A 19 -14.11 -47.96 -14.19
CA THR A 19 -14.78 -47.24 -15.28
C THR A 19 -14.83 -45.75 -15.01
N ALA A 20 -15.20 -45.33 -13.79
CA ALA A 20 -15.27 -43.92 -13.41
C ALA A 20 -13.89 -43.25 -13.44
N ALA A 21 -12.85 -43.90 -12.89
CA ALA A 21 -11.49 -43.40 -12.89
C ALA A 21 -10.92 -43.28 -14.32
N SER A 22 -11.10 -44.32 -15.13
CA SER A 22 -10.66 -44.32 -16.53
C SER A 22 -11.39 -43.24 -17.34
N LYS A 23 -12.72 -43.16 -17.23
CA LYS A 23 -13.53 -42.18 -17.97
C LYS A 23 -13.26 -40.75 -17.53
N LEU A 24 -13.07 -40.48 -16.24
CA LEU A 24 -12.70 -39.15 -15.74
C LEU A 24 -11.33 -38.73 -16.29
N ASN A 25 -10.35 -39.63 -16.24
CA ASN A 25 -9.02 -39.38 -16.81
C ASN A 25 -9.10 -39.08 -18.31
N THR A 26 -9.89 -39.86 -19.07
CA THR A 26 -10.13 -39.59 -20.50
C THR A 26 -10.80 -38.24 -20.72
N MET A 27 -11.79 -37.84 -19.90
CA MET A 27 -12.45 -36.53 -20.04
C MET A 27 -11.51 -35.34 -19.77
N LEU A 28 -10.49 -35.53 -18.92
CA LEU A 28 -9.53 -34.50 -18.54
C LEU A 28 -8.28 -34.47 -19.43
N ASP A 29 -8.06 -35.49 -20.27
CA ASP A 29 -6.92 -35.56 -21.17
C ASP A 29 -7.15 -34.78 -22.48
N ILE A 30 -6.60 -33.56 -22.53
CA ILE A 30 -6.69 -32.67 -23.69
C ILE A 30 -5.83 -33.18 -24.86
N LYS A 31 -4.77 -33.96 -24.59
CA LYS A 31 -3.87 -34.43 -25.65
C LYS A 31 -4.53 -35.49 -26.54
N THR A 32 -5.37 -36.33 -25.97
CA THR A 32 -6.13 -37.36 -26.70
C THR A 32 -7.40 -36.80 -27.33
N ASN A 33 -8.10 -35.86 -26.68
CA ASN A 33 -9.39 -35.36 -27.18
C ASN A 33 -9.31 -34.14 -28.11
N GLY A 34 -8.16 -33.46 -28.18
CA GLY A 34 -7.95 -32.27 -29.02
C GLY A 34 -8.73 -31.01 -28.61
N ARG A 35 -9.78 -31.15 -27.79
CA ARG A 35 -10.58 -30.05 -27.21
C ARG A 35 -10.99 -30.40 -25.77
N PRO A 36 -11.14 -29.40 -24.89
CA PRO A 36 -11.68 -29.62 -23.54
C PRO A 36 -13.14 -30.06 -23.61
N VAL A 37 -13.51 -31.02 -22.75
CA VAL A 37 -14.91 -31.45 -22.57
C VAL A 37 -15.72 -30.29 -22.00
N SER A 38 -16.97 -30.13 -22.45
CA SER A 38 -17.87 -29.08 -21.95
C SER A 38 -18.06 -29.16 -20.45
N SER A 39 -18.04 -28.01 -19.77
CA SER A 39 -18.17 -27.90 -18.31
C SER A 39 -19.40 -28.64 -17.75
N ASP A 40 -20.54 -28.58 -18.45
CA ASP A 40 -21.79 -29.20 -17.98
C ASP A 40 -21.75 -30.72 -18.00
N VAL A 41 -21.16 -31.33 -19.04
CA VAL A 41 -20.95 -32.77 -19.14
C VAL A 41 -20.00 -33.26 -18.04
N LEU A 42 -18.91 -32.52 -17.78
CA LEU A 42 -17.97 -32.86 -16.72
C LEU A 42 -18.63 -32.74 -15.34
N LYS A 43 -19.40 -31.67 -15.08
CA LYS A 43 -20.17 -31.49 -13.84
C LYS A 43 -21.19 -32.60 -13.63
N GLN A 44 -21.92 -32.99 -14.67
CA GLN A 44 -22.91 -34.06 -14.60
C GLN A 44 -22.25 -35.40 -14.28
N PHE A 45 -21.16 -35.74 -14.96
CA PHE A 45 -20.41 -36.97 -14.71
C PHE A 45 -19.84 -37.01 -13.29
N ILE A 46 -19.29 -35.89 -12.81
CA ILE A 46 -18.81 -35.78 -11.43
C ILE A 46 -19.94 -36.03 -10.42
N ARG A 47 -21.11 -35.42 -10.61
CA ARG A 47 -22.25 -35.56 -9.70
C ARG A 47 -22.84 -36.98 -9.71
N ALA A 48 -22.97 -37.57 -10.90
CA ALA A 48 -23.66 -38.85 -11.08
C ALA A 48 -22.77 -40.07 -10.75
N ASP A 49 -21.51 -40.04 -11.16
CA ASP A 49 -20.65 -41.23 -11.14
C ASP A 49 -19.47 -41.11 -10.16
N VAL A 50 -18.88 -39.92 -10.00
CA VAL A 50 -17.67 -39.74 -9.18
C VAL A 50 -17.99 -39.49 -7.70
N MET A 51 -18.90 -38.54 -7.41
CA MET A 51 -19.25 -38.17 -6.04
C MET A 51 -19.82 -39.33 -5.21
N PRO A 52 -20.70 -40.22 -5.74
CA PRO A 52 -21.17 -41.37 -5.00
C PRO A 52 -20.05 -42.33 -4.59
N LEU A 53 -19.05 -42.54 -5.46
CA LEU A 53 -17.89 -43.39 -5.17
C LEU A 53 -17.01 -42.78 -4.07
N LEU A 54 -16.78 -41.46 -4.10
CA LEU A 54 -16.02 -40.75 -3.07
C LEU A 54 -16.74 -40.70 -1.71
N LYS A 55 -18.07 -40.78 -1.69
CA LYS A 55 -18.88 -40.88 -0.45
C LYS A 55 -18.97 -42.29 0.10
N GLY A 56 -18.61 -43.30 -0.69
CA GLY A 56 -18.65 -44.71 -0.28
C GLY A 56 -17.80 -44.98 0.96
N LYS A 57 -18.37 -45.70 1.94
CA LYS A 57 -17.75 -45.90 3.25
C LYS A 57 -17.13 -47.28 3.49
N VAL A 58 -17.48 -48.32 2.73
CA VAL A 58 -17.10 -49.71 3.05
C VAL A 58 -16.66 -50.47 1.81
N LEU A 59 -15.45 -51.04 1.84
CA LEU A 59 -15.10 -52.23 1.05
C LEU A 59 -15.28 -53.46 1.95
N ASP A 60 -15.82 -54.54 1.41
CA ASP A 60 -15.88 -55.82 2.11
C ASP A 60 -14.47 -56.23 2.55
N ARG A 61 -14.29 -56.51 3.86
CA ARG A 61 -13.01 -56.87 4.51
C ARG A 61 -12.30 -58.06 3.84
N ARG A 62 -13.01 -58.81 2.99
CA ARG A 62 -12.47 -59.96 2.26
C ARG A 62 -11.56 -59.58 1.09
N HIS A 63 -11.58 -58.34 0.60
CA HIS A 63 -10.74 -57.87 -0.51
C HIS A 63 -10.03 -56.55 -0.19
N ASP A 64 -9.04 -56.64 0.70
CA ASP A 64 -7.93 -55.69 0.78
C ASP A 64 -7.09 -55.78 -0.52
N SER A 65 -7.67 -55.36 -1.65
CA SER A 65 -7.03 -55.39 -2.96
C SER A 65 -6.28 -54.07 -3.20
N SER A 66 -4.96 -54.19 -3.37
CA SER A 66 -4.07 -53.07 -3.71
C SER A 66 -4.53 -52.31 -4.97
N GLU A 67 -5.18 -52.99 -5.91
CA GLU A 67 -5.70 -52.39 -7.14
C GLU A 67 -6.87 -51.45 -6.88
N VAL A 68 -7.81 -51.82 -6.01
CA VAL A 68 -8.96 -50.98 -5.64
C VAL A 68 -8.47 -49.69 -5.00
N ARG A 69 -7.54 -49.79 -4.04
CA ARG A 69 -6.93 -48.64 -3.38
C ARG A 69 -6.18 -47.75 -4.37
N ARG A 70 -5.47 -48.35 -5.33
CA ARG A 70 -4.78 -47.63 -6.40
C ARG A 70 -5.76 -46.85 -7.29
N PHE A 71 -6.86 -47.46 -7.72
CA PHE A 71 -7.89 -46.80 -8.53
C PHE A 71 -8.62 -45.71 -7.75
N MET A 72 -8.86 -45.89 -6.45
CA MET A 72 -9.43 -44.83 -5.61
C MET A 72 -8.48 -43.64 -5.48
N GLY A 73 -7.18 -43.88 -5.29
CA GLY A 73 -6.16 -42.82 -5.30
C GLY A 73 -6.07 -42.10 -6.64
N GLN A 74 -6.24 -42.81 -7.76
CA GLN A 74 -6.34 -42.22 -9.09
C GLN A 74 -7.61 -41.38 -9.25
N LEU A 75 -8.78 -41.91 -8.88
CA LEU A 75 -10.06 -41.20 -8.95
C LEU A 75 -10.01 -39.91 -8.14
N LEU A 76 -9.49 -39.95 -6.90
CA LEU A 76 -9.34 -38.77 -6.05
C LEU A 76 -8.47 -37.71 -6.72
N ARG A 77 -7.32 -38.11 -7.28
CA ARG A 77 -6.41 -37.20 -7.98
C ARG A 77 -7.08 -36.53 -9.18
N ASP A 78 -7.75 -37.31 -10.02
CA ASP A 78 -8.38 -36.81 -11.23
C ASP A 78 -9.61 -35.94 -10.88
N ALA A 79 -10.32 -36.28 -9.81
CA ALA A 79 -11.41 -35.47 -9.27
C ALA A 79 -10.91 -34.13 -8.69
N ALA A 80 -9.81 -34.13 -7.94
CA ALA A 80 -9.18 -32.91 -7.45
C ALA A 80 -8.72 -32.01 -8.63
N PHE A 81 -8.16 -32.59 -9.68
CA PHE A 81 -7.82 -31.85 -10.89
C PHE A 81 -9.07 -31.25 -11.56
N ALA A 82 -10.16 -32.02 -11.66
CA ALA A 82 -11.41 -31.52 -12.21
C ALA A 82 -12.00 -30.35 -11.40
N ALA A 83 -11.77 -30.31 -10.07
CA ALA A 83 -12.19 -29.19 -9.24
C ALA A 83 -11.47 -27.87 -9.63
N VAL A 84 -10.17 -27.95 -9.98
CA VAL A 84 -9.41 -26.82 -10.50
C VAL A 84 -9.96 -26.38 -11.86
N VAL A 85 -10.17 -27.32 -12.78
CA VAL A 85 -10.69 -27.05 -14.14
C VAL A 85 -12.07 -26.41 -14.11
N LEU A 86 -12.91 -26.81 -13.15
CA LEU A 86 -14.27 -26.29 -13.00
C LEU A 86 -14.36 -25.00 -12.18
N HIS A 87 -13.24 -24.46 -11.67
CA HIS A 87 -13.22 -23.35 -10.72
C HIS A 87 -14.20 -23.57 -9.55
N ALA A 88 -14.17 -24.77 -8.97
CA ALA A 88 -15.08 -25.15 -7.90
C ALA A 88 -14.86 -24.26 -6.66
N LYS A 89 -15.95 -23.84 -6.00
CA LYS A 89 -15.87 -23.13 -4.72
C LYS A 89 -15.27 -24.05 -3.64
N SER A 90 -14.30 -23.56 -2.88
CA SER A 90 -13.62 -24.32 -1.81
C SER A 90 -14.56 -24.85 -0.72
N SER A 91 -15.64 -24.12 -0.42
CA SER A 91 -16.69 -24.51 0.53
C SER A 91 -17.85 -25.30 -0.11
N GLY A 92 -17.76 -25.59 -1.41
CA GLY A 92 -18.81 -26.26 -2.17
C GLY A 92 -18.90 -27.76 -1.87
N VAL A 93 -20.10 -28.33 -2.08
CA VAL A 93 -20.40 -29.76 -1.81
C VAL A 93 -19.41 -30.71 -2.50
N TYR A 94 -18.97 -30.38 -3.71
CA TYR A 94 -18.01 -31.21 -4.44
C TYR A 94 -16.64 -31.26 -3.74
N VAL A 95 -16.11 -30.10 -3.36
CA VAL A 95 -14.82 -29.99 -2.67
C VAL A 95 -14.90 -30.59 -1.27
N ASN A 96 -15.99 -30.34 -0.53
CA ASN A 96 -16.22 -30.98 0.77
C ASN A 96 -16.26 -32.51 0.67
N THR A 97 -16.83 -33.06 -0.42
CA THR A 97 -16.82 -34.51 -0.64
C THR A 97 -15.40 -35.07 -0.82
N LEU A 98 -14.50 -34.33 -1.48
CA LEU A 98 -13.08 -34.70 -1.60
C LEU A 98 -12.37 -34.61 -0.25
N VAL A 99 -12.59 -33.52 0.49
CA VAL A 99 -12.03 -33.28 1.83
C VAL A 99 -12.45 -34.38 2.81
N ASP A 100 -13.74 -34.69 2.87
CA ASP A 100 -14.28 -35.73 3.75
C ASP A 100 -13.77 -37.12 3.37
N CYS A 101 -13.57 -37.38 2.07
CA CYS A 101 -13.00 -38.64 1.59
C CYS A 101 -11.60 -38.86 2.14
N ILE A 102 -10.76 -37.81 2.16
CA ILE A 102 -9.38 -37.90 2.66
C ILE A 102 -9.36 -37.97 4.19
N LYS A 103 -10.07 -37.08 4.88
CA LYS A 103 -10.07 -37.01 6.35
C LYS A 103 -10.52 -38.31 6.99
N HIS A 104 -11.61 -38.88 6.47
CA HIS A 104 -12.22 -40.08 7.00
C HIS A 104 -11.71 -41.35 6.31
N ASP A 105 -10.63 -41.31 5.51
CA ASP A 105 -10.12 -42.51 4.84
C ASP A 105 -9.72 -43.62 5.83
N HIS A 106 -9.24 -43.23 7.02
CA HIS A 106 -8.89 -44.16 8.11
C HIS A 106 -10.09 -44.98 8.61
N GLU A 107 -11.31 -44.44 8.53
CA GLU A 107 -12.59 -45.08 8.87
C GLU A 107 -13.21 -45.84 7.68
N ARG A 108 -12.59 -45.76 6.50
CA ARG A 108 -13.14 -46.23 5.22
C ARG A 108 -12.25 -47.29 4.55
N ILE A 109 -11.76 -46.99 3.34
CA ILE A 109 -11.04 -47.90 2.42
C ILE A 109 -9.54 -47.97 2.75
N GLN A 110 -9.02 -46.94 3.43
CA GLN A 110 -7.60 -46.77 3.75
C GLN A 110 -6.73 -46.69 2.49
N PHE A 111 -7.23 -46.05 1.43
CA PHE A 111 -6.51 -45.96 0.15
C PHE A 111 -5.36 -44.97 0.17
N VAL A 112 -5.41 -43.94 1.02
CA VAL A 112 -4.36 -42.91 1.10
C VAL A 112 -3.02 -43.55 1.40
N GLN A 113 -2.99 -44.57 2.27
CA GLN A 113 -1.77 -45.33 2.61
C GLN A 113 -1.08 -45.98 1.41
N LYS A 114 -1.82 -46.27 0.32
CA LYS A 114 -1.34 -46.91 -0.91
C LYS A 114 -1.13 -45.93 -2.07
N MET A 115 -1.37 -44.63 -1.85
CA MET A 115 -1.06 -43.62 -2.87
C MET A 115 0.45 -43.49 -3.06
N THR A 116 0.86 -43.30 -4.32
CA THR A 116 2.24 -42.95 -4.65
C THR A 116 2.54 -41.50 -4.28
N SER A 117 3.81 -41.17 -4.03
CA SER A 117 4.26 -39.78 -3.79
C SER A 117 3.77 -38.81 -4.88
N SER A 118 3.80 -39.24 -6.15
CA SER A 118 3.29 -38.45 -7.28
C SER A 118 1.77 -38.22 -7.27
N GLN A 119 0.99 -39.19 -6.80
CA GLN A 119 -0.45 -38.99 -6.63
C GLN A 119 -0.71 -38.02 -5.48
N ALA A 120 -0.08 -38.23 -4.32
CA ALA A 120 -0.28 -37.40 -3.14
C ALA A 120 0.12 -35.94 -3.39
N SER A 121 1.29 -35.69 -4.00
CA SER A 121 1.76 -34.33 -4.31
C SER A 121 0.82 -33.58 -5.25
N ARG A 122 0.20 -34.27 -6.22
CA ARG A 122 -0.80 -33.68 -7.13
C ARG A 122 -2.11 -33.37 -6.43
N VAL A 123 -2.58 -34.25 -5.53
CA VAL A 123 -3.77 -33.97 -4.72
C VAL A 123 -3.53 -32.74 -3.84
N ILE A 124 -2.38 -32.65 -3.17
CA ILE A 124 -1.98 -31.46 -2.40
C ILE A 124 -2.03 -30.21 -3.29
N ASP A 125 -1.39 -30.25 -4.46
CA ASP A 125 -1.35 -29.13 -5.41
C ASP A 125 -2.73 -28.69 -5.91
N TYR A 126 -3.59 -29.64 -6.27
CA TYR A 126 -4.93 -29.30 -6.77
C TYR A 126 -5.84 -28.77 -5.67
N LEU A 127 -5.83 -29.36 -4.47
CA LEU A 127 -6.68 -28.90 -3.37
C LEU A 127 -6.23 -27.53 -2.83
N SER A 128 -4.92 -27.26 -2.78
CA SER A 128 -4.44 -25.95 -2.38
C SER A 128 -4.85 -24.87 -3.39
N ARG A 129 -4.71 -25.14 -4.70
CA ARG A 129 -5.15 -24.20 -5.77
C ARG A 129 -6.66 -23.95 -5.78
N VAL A 130 -7.47 -24.92 -5.37
CA VAL A 130 -8.93 -24.73 -5.20
C VAL A 130 -9.24 -23.85 -3.98
N GLY A 131 -8.28 -23.64 -3.07
CA GLY A 131 -8.43 -22.81 -1.88
C GLY A 131 -8.82 -23.59 -0.62
N VAL A 132 -8.56 -24.90 -0.56
CA VAL A 132 -8.81 -25.70 0.65
C VAL A 132 -7.77 -25.36 1.71
N ARG A 133 -8.21 -24.84 2.86
CA ARG A 133 -7.36 -24.41 4.00
C ARG A 133 -7.32 -25.40 5.16
N ASP A 134 -7.96 -26.56 4.99
CA ASP A 134 -8.16 -27.52 6.07
C ASP A 134 -6.92 -28.40 6.30
N ALA A 135 -6.20 -28.14 7.40
CA ALA A 135 -4.97 -28.86 7.75
C ALA A 135 -5.17 -30.39 7.90
N GLY A 136 -6.38 -30.85 8.27
CA GLY A 136 -6.68 -32.26 8.45
C GLY A 136 -6.63 -33.10 7.16
N VAL A 137 -6.63 -32.44 6.00
CA VAL A 137 -6.51 -33.08 4.69
C VAL A 137 -5.04 -33.30 4.31
N TYR A 138 -4.18 -32.34 4.64
CA TYR A 138 -2.80 -32.32 4.17
C TYR A 138 -1.89 -33.26 4.95
N ALA A 139 -2.10 -33.45 6.25
CA ALA A 139 -1.31 -34.37 7.07
C ALA A 139 -1.26 -35.82 6.51
N PRO A 140 -2.40 -36.50 6.21
CA PRO A 140 -2.37 -37.87 5.70
C PRO A 140 -1.78 -37.96 4.28
N LEU A 141 -1.93 -36.92 3.45
CA LEU A 141 -1.31 -36.86 2.12
C LEU A 141 0.21 -36.62 2.20
N ALA A 142 0.65 -35.71 3.08
CA ALA A 142 2.06 -35.41 3.32
C ALA A 142 2.83 -36.66 3.77
N ALA A 143 2.21 -37.50 4.59
CA ALA A 143 2.79 -38.77 5.02
C ALA A 143 3.11 -39.76 3.88
N ARG A 144 2.66 -39.50 2.64
CA ARG A 144 2.96 -40.32 1.44
C ARG A 144 4.05 -39.73 0.54
N LEU A 145 4.54 -38.55 0.88
CA LEU A 145 5.63 -37.92 0.17
C LEU A 145 6.94 -38.66 0.45
N ASP A 146 7.70 -38.92 -0.61
CA ASP A 146 8.99 -39.63 -0.57
C ASP A 146 10.11 -38.64 -0.89
N PHE A 147 11.02 -38.42 0.07
CA PHE A 147 12.13 -37.48 -0.09
C PHE A 147 13.16 -37.91 -1.11
N ASN A 148 13.19 -39.18 -1.55
CA ASN A 148 13.98 -39.60 -2.70
C ASN A 148 13.47 -39.00 -4.03
N GLN A 149 12.23 -38.52 -4.06
CA GLN A 149 11.57 -37.92 -5.23
C GLN A 149 11.45 -36.39 -5.08
N LEU A 150 12.56 -35.66 -5.17
CA LEU A 150 12.63 -34.20 -5.01
C LEU A 150 11.58 -33.41 -5.81
N LYS A 151 11.26 -33.87 -7.01
CA LYS A 151 10.22 -33.28 -7.87
C LYS A 151 8.83 -33.28 -7.22
N GLU A 152 8.51 -34.33 -6.48
CA GLU A 152 7.21 -34.51 -5.84
C GLU A 152 7.13 -33.75 -4.51
N ILE A 153 8.22 -33.73 -3.74
CA ILE A 153 8.35 -32.87 -2.55
C ILE A 153 8.23 -31.39 -2.92
N SER A 154 9.00 -30.96 -3.92
CA SER A 154 9.00 -29.56 -4.35
C SER A 154 7.61 -29.13 -4.83
N ARG A 155 6.89 -29.96 -5.59
CA ARG A 155 5.49 -29.67 -5.99
C ARG A 155 4.58 -29.42 -4.79
N ALA A 156 4.59 -30.33 -3.82
CA ALA A 156 3.73 -30.22 -2.64
C ALA A 156 4.07 -28.98 -1.80
N MET A 157 5.37 -28.76 -1.53
CA MET A 157 5.81 -27.60 -0.74
C MET A 157 5.53 -26.27 -1.44
N PHE A 158 5.77 -26.17 -2.75
CA PHE A 158 5.44 -24.96 -3.52
C PHE A 158 3.95 -24.66 -3.47
N ALA A 159 3.10 -25.67 -3.71
CA ALA A 159 1.67 -25.46 -3.80
C ALA A 159 1.06 -25.01 -2.47
N LEU A 160 1.55 -25.52 -1.34
CA LEU A 160 1.16 -25.03 -0.01
C LEU A 160 1.72 -23.63 0.28
N ALA A 161 2.99 -23.38 -0.06
CA ALA A 161 3.65 -22.11 0.19
C ALA A 161 3.14 -20.96 -0.70
N GLU A 162 2.60 -21.22 -1.89
CA GLU A 162 1.94 -20.22 -2.72
C GLU A 162 0.63 -19.74 -2.10
N GLU A 163 -0.10 -20.64 -1.45
CA GLU A 163 -1.30 -20.30 -0.68
C GLU A 163 -0.97 -19.69 0.70
N GLY A 164 0.29 -19.65 1.13
CA GLY A 164 0.67 -19.14 2.45
C GLY A 164 0.43 -20.12 3.60
N MET A 165 0.21 -21.41 3.29
CA MET A 165 0.12 -22.51 4.25
C MET A 165 1.54 -22.96 4.68
N TYR A 166 2.30 -22.04 5.27
CA TYR A 166 3.69 -22.29 5.66
C TYR A 166 3.78 -23.24 6.85
N GLN A 167 2.86 -23.13 7.82
CA GLN A 167 2.86 -23.96 9.02
C GLN A 167 2.62 -25.43 8.69
N GLU A 168 1.77 -25.72 7.71
CA GLU A 168 1.46 -27.07 7.24
C GLU A 168 2.70 -27.74 6.65
N VAL A 169 3.50 -27.00 5.88
CA VAL A 169 4.78 -27.50 5.34
C VAL A 169 5.74 -27.83 6.50
N VAL A 170 5.89 -26.91 7.45
CA VAL A 170 6.79 -27.09 8.60
C VAL A 170 6.33 -28.20 9.55
N SER A 171 5.02 -28.39 9.71
CA SER A 171 4.46 -29.35 10.68
C SER A 171 4.30 -30.75 10.12
N PHE A 172 4.04 -30.89 8.81
CA PHE A 172 3.68 -32.18 8.22
C PHE A 172 4.69 -32.71 7.20
N ILE A 173 5.43 -31.85 6.50
CA ILE A 173 6.37 -32.29 5.45
C ILE A 173 7.79 -32.33 5.98
N LEU A 174 8.29 -31.23 6.54
CA LEU A 174 9.69 -31.14 6.98
C LEU A 174 10.09 -32.19 8.03
N PRO A 175 9.25 -32.55 9.03
CA PRO A 175 9.62 -33.56 10.03
C PRO A 175 9.79 -34.97 9.46
N LEU A 176 9.25 -35.24 8.26
CA LEU A 176 9.37 -36.54 7.61
C LEU A 176 10.75 -36.77 6.98
N TYR A 177 11.54 -35.71 6.82
CA TYR A 177 12.90 -35.80 6.28
C TYR A 177 13.83 -36.51 7.27
N CYS A 178 14.42 -37.62 6.84
CA CYS A 178 15.21 -38.51 7.68
C CYS A 178 16.73 -38.43 7.38
N GLY A 179 17.15 -37.56 6.47
CA GLY A 179 18.56 -37.39 6.08
C GLY A 179 18.92 -38.07 4.76
N GLU A 180 17.93 -38.26 3.88
CA GLU A 180 18.10 -38.78 2.54
C GLU A 180 19.18 -38.00 1.77
N THR A 181 19.91 -38.71 0.91
CA THR A 181 20.90 -38.15 -0.02
C THR A 181 20.50 -38.49 -1.44
N TRP A 182 20.98 -37.71 -2.40
CA TRP A 182 20.56 -37.83 -3.80
C TRP A 182 21.76 -37.93 -4.72
N GLU A 183 21.58 -38.69 -5.80
CA GLU A 183 22.47 -38.71 -6.95
C GLU A 183 21.80 -37.99 -8.13
N PRO A 184 22.58 -37.41 -9.06
CA PRO A 184 22.00 -36.69 -10.21
C PRO A 184 21.26 -37.65 -11.14
N VAL A 185 19.95 -37.44 -11.27
CA VAL A 185 19.07 -38.19 -12.18
C VAL A 185 18.59 -37.27 -13.29
N PHE A 186 18.82 -37.67 -14.54
CA PHE A 186 18.40 -36.92 -15.72
C PHE A 186 17.06 -37.45 -16.27
N GLY A 187 16.12 -36.54 -16.46
CA GLY A 187 14.82 -36.82 -17.06
C GLY A 187 14.93 -37.01 -18.58
N GLY A 188 14.49 -38.17 -19.04
CA GLY A 188 14.43 -38.58 -20.45
C GLY A 188 14.95 -40.01 -20.57
N GLY A 189 14.10 -40.95 -21.01
CA GLY A 189 14.47 -42.36 -21.16
C GLY A 189 15.66 -42.58 -22.12
N GLU A 190 16.11 -43.84 -22.21
CA GLU A 190 17.18 -44.27 -23.12
C GLU A 190 16.92 -43.75 -24.55
N GLY A 191 17.86 -42.95 -25.10
CA GLY A 191 17.82 -42.53 -26.51
C GLY A 191 18.04 -41.05 -26.83
N TYR A 192 18.13 -40.13 -25.85
CA TYR A 192 18.36 -38.71 -26.15
C TYR A 192 19.81 -38.28 -25.81
N THR A 193 20.60 -37.94 -26.83
CA THR A 193 22.05 -37.67 -26.78
C THR A 193 22.44 -36.22 -26.42
N GLY A 194 21.50 -35.38 -26.00
CA GLY A 194 21.80 -34.00 -25.56
C GLY A 194 22.02 -33.90 -24.05
N LEU A 195 23.27 -33.80 -23.58
CA LEU A 195 23.60 -33.57 -22.16
C LEU A 195 23.12 -32.19 -21.63
N TYR A 196 22.89 -31.22 -22.51
CA TYR A 196 22.72 -29.81 -22.13
C TYR A 196 21.28 -29.32 -21.97
N ASN A 197 20.25 -30.16 -22.20
CA ASN A 197 18.83 -29.79 -22.11
C ASN A 197 17.96 -30.79 -21.31
N LYS A 198 18.58 -31.68 -20.52
CA LYS A 198 17.84 -32.66 -19.71
C LYS A 198 17.44 -32.04 -18.36
N ASN A 199 16.16 -32.16 -18.00
CA ASN A 199 15.69 -31.81 -16.66
C ASN A 199 16.40 -32.70 -15.64
N SER A 200 17.11 -32.12 -14.67
CA SER A 200 17.79 -32.87 -13.60
C SER A 200 17.07 -32.64 -12.27
N ASN A 201 17.09 -33.66 -11.40
CA ASN A 201 16.63 -33.52 -10.01
C ASN A 201 17.45 -32.48 -9.21
N VAL A 202 18.64 -32.09 -9.67
CA VAL A 202 19.42 -30.96 -9.12
C VAL A 202 18.64 -29.63 -9.26
N PHE A 203 17.86 -29.46 -10.33
CA PHE A 203 17.02 -28.26 -10.49
C PHE A 203 15.87 -28.26 -9.49
N ASP A 204 15.32 -29.45 -9.21
CA ASP A 204 14.29 -29.63 -8.18
C ASP A 204 14.86 -29.42 -6.78
N ALA A 205 16.15 -29.72 -6.54
CA ALA A 205 16.85 -29.38 -5.30
C ALA A 205 16.95 -27.87 -5.08
N VAL A 206 17.36 -27.09 -6.10
CA VAL A 206 17.40 -25.61 -6.03
C VAL A 206 16.01 -25.04 -5.77
N ARG A 207 14.99 -25.60 -6.42
CA ARG A 207 13.57 -25.25 -6.23
C ARG A 207 13.12 -25.53 -4.80
N LEU A 208 13.41 -26.71 -4.27
CA LEU A 208 13.06 -27.12 -2.92
C LEU A 208 13.75 -26.23 -1.88
N LEU A 209 15.04 -25.93 -2.06
CA LEU A 209 15.81 -25.04 -1.20
C LEU A 209 15.19 -23.63 -1.15
N ARG A 210 14.74 -23.11 -2.30
CA ARG A 210 14.04 -21.82 -2.37
C ARG A 210 12.73 -21.83 -1.58
N VAL A 211 11.93 -22.89 -1.67
CA VAL A 211 10.69 -22.99 -0.89
C VAL A 211 10.98 -23.16 0.58
N LEU A 212 11.98 -23.97 0.94
CA LEU A 212 12.40 -24.15 2.33
C LEU A 212 12.74 -22.81 2.97
N SER A 213 13.56 -21.99 2.29
CA SER A 213 13.87 -20.62 2.73
C SER A 213 12.61 -19.77 2.91
N LYS A 214 11.69 -19.77 1.92
CA LYS A 214 10.42 -19.01 1.99
C LYS A 214 9.54 -19.45 3.17
N VAL A 215 9.37 -20.76 3.35
CA VAL A 215 8.50 -21.36 4.36
C VAL A 215 9.04 -21.10 5.77
N VAL A 216 10.34 -21.36 5.99
CA VAL A 216 10.97 -21.14 7.30
C VAL A 216 10.91 -19.66 7.68
N ARG A 217 11.20 -18.76 6.74
CA ARG A 217 11.04 -17.31 6.96
C ARG A 217 9.60 -16.95 7.31
N GLY A 218 8.61 -17.45 6.55
CA GLY A 218 7.20 -17.17 6.77
C GLY A 218 6.72 -17.59 8.16
N VAL A 219 7.12 -18.78 8.64
CA VAL A 219 6.75 -19.24 9.98
C VAL A 219 7.50 -18.46 11.07
N VAL A 220 8.79 -18.18 10.91
CA VAL A 220 9.56 -17.40 11.90
C VAL A 220 9.01 -15.97 12.03
N GLU A 221 8.66 -15.31 10.93
CA GLU A 221 8.01 -13.99 10.95
C GLU A 221 6.65 -14.03 11.65
N GLN A 222 5.82 -15.04 11.36
CA GLN A 222 4.56 -15.25 12.07
C GLN A 222 4.77 -15.49 13.57
N GLN A 223 5.78 -16.27 13.95
CA GLN A 223 6.12 -16.50 15.36
C GLN A 223 6.57 -15.21 16.05
N ARG A 224 7.38 -14.36 15.40
CA ARG A 224 7.78 -13.06 15.95
C ARG A 224 6.59 -12.13 16.18
N LEU A 225 5.59 -12.18 15.30
CA LEU A 225 4.34 -11.44 15.50
C LEU A 225 3.51 -12.04 16.66
N ASN A 226 3.41 -13.37 16.73
CA ASN A 226 2.62 -14.10 17.73
C ASN A 226 3.28 -14.20 19.12
N GLN A 227 4.60 -14.00 19.22
CA GLN A 227 5.33 -13.92 20.49
C GLN A 227 4.78 -12.82 21.40
N LYS A 228 4.18 -11.77 20.82
CA LYS A 228 3.45 -10.73 21.57
C LYS A 228 2.17 -11.24 22.27
N VAL A 229 1.69 -12.43 21.89
CA VAL A 229 0.42 -13.05 22.33
C VAL A 229 0.66 -14.35 23.11
N GLY A 230 1.92 -14.78 23.28
CA GLY A 230 2.29 -15.90 24.17
C GLY A 230 2.10 -17.32 23.60
N ASN A 231 1.90 -17.49 22.30
CA ASN A 231 1.68 -18.81 21.69
C ASN A 231 2.77 -19.12 20.64
N ILE A 232 3.76 -19.94 21.01
CA ILE A 232 4.88 -20.33 20.14
C ILE A 232 4.79 -21.83 19.85
N GLN A 233 4.67 -22.22 18.58
CA GLN A 233 4.77 -23.62 18.17
C GLN A 233 6.24 -24.01 17.94
N PRO A 234 6.72 -25.17 18.41
CA PRO A 234 8.10 -25.60 18.19
C PRO A 234 8.37 -25.91 16.72
N LEU A 235 9.52 -25.45 16.21
CA LEU A 235 9.99 -25.75 14.85
C LEU A 235 10.82 -27.04 14.83
N PRO A 236 10.75 -27.86 13.76
CA PRO A 236 11.64 -29.01 13.56
C PRO A 236 13.03 -28.55 13.11
N VAL A 237 13.75 -27.87 14.00
CA VAL A 237 15.04 -27.20 13.73
C VAL A 237 16.03 -28.16 13.06
N GLU A 238 16.11 -29.38 13.57
CA GLU A 238 17.06 -30.39 13.11
C GLU A 238 16.77 -30.85 11.67
N SER A 239 15.50 -31.14 11.34
CA SER A 239 15.09 -31.53 9.97
C SER A 239 15.32 -30.38 8.98
N ILE A 240 15.03 -29.14 9.38
CA ILE A 240 15.28 -27.95 8.55
C ILE A 240 16.78 -27.82 8.25
N GLN A 241 17.62 -27.91 9.29
CA GLN A 241 19.07 -27.77 9.15
C GLN A 241 19.67 -28.87 8.27
N ARG A 242 19.32 -30.14 8.52
CA ARG A 242 19.79 -31.28 7.70
C ARG A 242 19.33 -31.17 6.26
N LEU A 243 18.06 -30.87 6.02
CA LEU A 243 17.52 -30.78 4.65
C LEU A 243 18.22 -29.68 3.87
N ARG A 244 18.37 -28.50 4.47
CA ARG A 244 19.08 -27.39 3.84
C ARG A 244 20.53 -27.75 3.54
N THR A 245 21.26 -28.33 4.49
CA THR A 245 22.67 -28.69 4.29
C THR A 245 22.81 -29.73 3.19
N ASN A 246 22.04 -30.82 3.21
CA ASN A 246 22.12 -31.86 2.18
C ASN A 246 21.71 -31.34 0.79
N LEU A 247 20.69 -30.47 0.70
CA LEU A 247 20.34 -29.82 -0.57
C LEU A 247 21.49 -28.95 -1.08
N THR A 248 22.10 -28.14 -0.22
CA THR A 248 23.25 -27.30 -0.58
C THR A 248 24.43 -28.15 -1.05
N VAL A 249 24.75 -29.22 -0.34
CA VAL A 249 25.82 -30.15 -0.71
C VAL A 249 25.55 -30.76 -2.08
N PHE A 250 24.37 -31.33 -2.28
CA PHE A 250 23.98 -31.95 -3.54
C PHE A 250 24.03 -30.96 -4.72
N ILE A 251 23.59 -29.72 -4.52
CA ILE A 251 23.64 -28.64 -5.53
C ILE A 251 25.10 -28.29 -5.88
N LEU A 252 25.98 -28.15 -4.89
CA LEU A 252 27.36 -27.73 -5.08
C LEU A 252 28.27 -28.83 -5.65
N GLU A 253 28.04 -30.08 -5.27
CA GLU A 253 28.72 -31.24 -5.87
C GLU A 253 28.38 -31.40 -7.36
N ASN A 254 27.21 -30.92 -7.77
CA ASN A 254 26.72 -30.97 -9.15
C ASN A 254 26.66 -29.58 -9.82
N LYS A 255 27.53 -28.65 -9.39
CA LYS A 255 27.56 -27.25 -9.83
C LYS A 255 27.61 -27.05 -11.34
N ASP A 256 28.23 -27.96 -12.08
CA ASP A 256 28.44 -27.87 -13.54
C ASP A 256 27.15 -28.09 -14.34
N LEU A 257 26.10 -28.64 -13.72
CA LEU A 257 24.77 -28.79 -14.32
C LEU A 257 23.93 -27.51 -14.25
N LEU A 258 24.32 -26.55 -13.39
CA LEU A 258 23.54 -25.35 -13.10
C LEU A 258 23.79 -24.25 -14.15
N ARG A 259 22.81 -23.35 -14.26
CA ARG A 259 22.80 -22.20 -15.18
C ARG A 259 22.55 -20.94 -14.37
N GLY A 260 22.72 -19.76 -14.97
CA GLY A 260 22.59 -18.47 -14.27
C GLY A 260 21.30 -18.34 -13.45
N GLY A 261 20.15 -18.71 -14.01
CA GLY A 261 18.87 -18.67 -13.29
C GLY A 261 18.79 -19.59 -12.07
N HIS A 262 19.50 -20.73 -12.07
CA HIS A 262 19.58 -21.62 -10.92
C HIS A 262 20.42 -21.00 -9.80
N TRP A 263 21.57 -20.43 -10.15
CA TRP A 263 22.43 -19.74 -9.18
C TRP A 263 21.74 -18.53 -8.55
N ILE A 264 20.98 -17.74 -9.31
CA ILE A 264 20.16 -16.65 -8.76
C ILE A 264 19.19 -17.16 -7.68
N ASN A 265 18.52 -18.28 -7.94
CA ASN A 265 17.58 -18.86 -6.98
C ASN A 265 18.30 -19.44 -5.74
N PHE A 266 19.45 -20.09 -5.93
CA PHE A 266 20.29 -20.59 -4.84
C PHE A 266 20.76 -19.44 -3.94
N THR A 267 21.36 -18.40 -4.52
CA THR A 267 21.84 -17.23 -3.78
C THR A 267 20.72 -16.56 -2.99
N ARG A 268 19.56 -16.32 -3.61
CA ARG A 268 18.41 -15.72 -2.91
C ARG A 268 17.89 -16.59 -1.78
N ALA A 269 17.84 -17.90 -1.98
CA ALA A 269 17.41 -18.81 -0.92
C ALA A 269 18.34 -18.70 0.29
N MET A 270 19.66 -18.63 0.06
CA MET A 270 20.67 -18.48 1.11
C MET A 270 20.58 -17.14 1.85
N VAL A 271 20.45 -16.02 1.14
CA VAL A 271 20.31 -14.68 1.76
C VAL A 271 19.08 -14.59 2.66
N TYR A 272 17.97 -15.20 2.25
CA TYR A 272 16.68 -15.03 2.93
C TYR A 272 16.41 -15.99 4.09
N PHE A 273 17.33 -16.88 4.45
CA PHE A 273 17.16 -17.67 5.67
C PHE A 273 17.16 -16.74 6.90
N PRO A 274 16.25 -16.94 7.86
CA PRO A 274 16.20 -16.10 9.05
C PRO A 274 17.42 -16.32 9.95
N GLN A 275 17.75 -15.33 10.79
CA GLN A 275 18.97 -15.28 11.62
C GLN A 275 19.20 -16.55 12.46
N GLU A 276 18.14 -17.13 13.02
CA GLU A 276 18.13 -18.34 13.84
C GLU A 276 18.61 -19.58 13.06
N TYR A 277 18.56 -19.50 11.73
CA TYR A 277 19.01 -20.51 10.80
C TYR A 277 20.15 -20.00 9.92
N LYS A 278 20.96 -19.01 10.30
CA LYS A 278 22.13 -18.65 9.46
C LYS A 278 23.24 -19.70 9.50
N ASN A 279 23.45 -20.36 10.64
CA ASN A 279 24.53 -21.35 10.78
C ASN A 279 24.23 -22.61 9.95
N MET A 280 25.12 -22.98 9.05
CA MET A 280 25.09 -24.18 8.20
C MET A 280 25.60 -25.42 8.96
N LYS A 281 24.85 -25.87 9.95
CA LYS A 281 25.14 -27.10 10.70
C LYS A 281 25.35 -28.30 9.76
N TYR A 282 26.32 -29.16 10.06
CA TYR A 282 26.74 -30.34 9.29
C TYR A 282 27.59 -30.07 8.03
N LEU A 283 27.74 -28.81 7.62
CA LEU A 283 28.53 -28.52 6.42
C LEU A 283 30.04 -28.73 6.62
N ASP A 284 30.50 -28.66 7.87
CA ASP A 284 31.86 -29.00 8.32
C ASP A 284 32.28 -30.43 7.96
N GLN A 285 31.31 -31.33 7.79
CA GLN A 285 31.54 -32.72 7.36
C GLN A 285 31.89 -32.82 5.87
N HIS A 286 31.66 -31.77 5.08
CA HIS A 286 31.86 -31.73 3.63
C HIS A 286 33.04 -30.82 3.26
N LEU A 287 34.26 -31.28 3.58
CA LEU A 287 35.51 -30.51 3.44
C LEU A 287 35.74 -29.90 2.04
N THR A 288 35.26 -30.56 0.97
CA THR A 288 35.38 -30.05 -0.39
C THR A 288 34.63 -28.73 -0.58
N ILE A 289 33.47 -28.58 0.06
CA ILE A 289 32.65 -27.37 0.01
C ILE A 289 33.22 -26.30 0.94
N VAL A 290 33.69 -26.70 2.12
CA VAL A 290 34.40 -25.79 3.05
C VAL A 290 35.57 -25.09 2.33
N LYS A 291 36.42 -25.87 1.65
CA LYS A 291 37.54 -25.33 0.85
C LYS A 291 37.07 -24.37 -0.24
N LEU A 292 35.95 -24.64 -0.92
CA LEU A 292 35.40 -23.73 -1.93
C LEU A 292 35.02 -22.38 -1.33
N VAL A 293 34.45 -22.36 -0.12
CA VAL A 293 34.13 -21.10 0.58
C VAL A 293 35.39 -20.36 0.99
N GLU A 294 36.37 -21.08 1.54
CA GLU A 294 37.66 -20.50 1.96
C GLU A 294 38.39 -19.82 0.80
N THR A 295 38.29 -20.39 -0.42
CA THR A 295 38.91 -19.79 -1.62
C THR A 295 38.31 -18.43 -2.01
N LEU A 296 37.12 -18.09 -1.54
CA LEU A 296 36.51 -16.77 -1.79
C LEU A 296 37.14 -15.64 -0.96
N GLN A 297 37.89 -15.98 0.10
CA GLN A 297 38.60 -15.02 0.97
C GLN A 297 37.70 -13.86 1.46
N LEU A 298 36.54 -14.21 2.04
CA LEU A 298 35.55 -13.21 2.45
C LEU A 298 36.05 -12.35 3.64
N PRO A 299 35.79 -11.02 3.66
CA PRO A 299 36.40 -10.11 4.64
C PRO A 299 36.07 -10.42 6.11
N HIS A 300 34.84 -10.84 6.40
CA HIS A 300 34.41 -11.16 7.77
C HIS A 300 35.11 -12.41 8.32
N ARG A 301 35.49 -13.36 7.45
CA ARG A 301 36.23 -14.56 7.87
C ARG A 301 37.69 -14.25 8.20
N SER A 302 38.31 -13.35 7.44
CA SER A 302 39.68 -12.88 7.74
C SER A 302 39.76 -12.16 9.10
N ALA A 303 38.70 -11.45 9.49
CA ALA A 303 38.61 -10.76 10.78
C ALA A 303 38.25 -11.70 11.96
N LEU A 304 37.64 -12.85 11.70
CA LEU A 304 37.17 -13.82 12.70
C LEU A 304 38.08 -15.05 12.86
N GLN A 305 39.26 -15.06 12.23
CA GLN A 305 40.28 -16.10 12.42
C GLN A 305 40.68 -16.16 13.91
N GLY A 306 39.98 -16.99 14.69
CA GLY A 306 40.17 -17.19 16.13
C GLY A 306 38.90 -17.32 16.99
N LEU A 307 37.70 -17.00 16.50
CA LEU A 307 36.47 -16.96 17.34
C LEU A 307 35.30 -17.85 16.87
N SER A 308 35.16 -18.18 15.59
CA SER A 308 34.21 -19.20 15.12
C SER A 308 34.56 -19.70 13.71
N GLU A 309 34.70 -21.02 13.54
CA GLU A 309 34.96 -21.67 12.24
C GLU A 309 33.68 -22.00 11.45
N THR A 310 32.50 -21.67 12.00
CA THR A 310 31.22 -22.12 11.45
C THR A 310 30.86 -21.44 10.14
N ILE A 311 30.38 -22.21 9.16
CA ILE A 311 29.88 -21.68 7.89
C ILE A 311 28.45 -21.18 8.02
N GLU A 312 28.18 -20.01 7.45
CA GLU A 312 26.87 -19.39 7.43
C GLU A 312 26.24 -19.42 6.03
N THR A 313 24.92 -19.22 5.97
CA THR A 313 24.19 -19.09 4.71
C THR A 313 24.70 -17.90 3.88
N ASP A 314 25.20 -16.84 4.53
CA ASP A 314 25.75 -15.66 3.84
C ASP A 314 27.03 -16.01 3.06
N ASP A 315 27.83 -16.95 3.56
CA ASP A 315 29.00 -17.48 2.82
C ASP A 315 28.57 -18.28 1.58
N MET A 316 27.51 -19.09 1.70
CA MET A 316 26.93 -19.82 0.57
C MET A 316 26.32 -18.86 -0.46
N ALA A 317 25.67 -17.79 0.00
CA ALA A 317 25.18 -16.74 -0.87
C ALA A 317 26.33 -16.07 -1.63
N ALA A 318 27.46 -15.79 -0.97
CA ALA A 318 28.65 -15.26 -1.62
C ALA A 318 29.19 -16.23 -2.70
N LEU A 319 29.23 -17.52 -2.42
CA LEU A 319 29.61 -18.55 -3.40
C LEU A 319 28.68 -18.55 -4.61
N GLY A 320 27.36 -18.60 -4.39
CA GLY A 320 26.38 -18.57 -5.47
C GLY A 320 26.47 -17.29 -6.30
N MET A 321 26.63 -16.13 -5.64
CA MET A 321 26.83 -14.84 -6.29
C MET A 321 28.13 -14.81 -7.10
N HIS A 322 29.22 -15.40 -6.60
CA HIS A 322 30.45 -15.53 -7.37
C HIS A 322 30.19 -16.29 -8.68
N GLN A 323 29.51 -17.44 -8.63
CA GLN A 323 29.21 -18.25 -9.83
C GLN A 323 28.38 -17.50 -10.89
N ILE A 324 27.45 -16.63 -10.47
CA ILE A 324 26.66 -15.80 -11.40
C ILE A 324 27.56 -14.84 -12.17
N PHE A 325 28.54 -14.23 -11.50
CA PHE A 325 29.34 -13.14 -12.05
C PHE A 325 30.66 -13.58 -12.68
N THR A 326 31.19 -14.77 -12.36
CA THR A 326 32.51 -15.23 -12.86
C THR A 326 32.65 -15.09 -14.38
N ASN A 327 31.63 -15.51 -15.14
CA ASN A 327 31.67 -15.44 -16.61
C ASN A 327 31.45 -14.01 -17.14
N ALA A 328 30.56 -13.24 -16.50
CA ALA A 328 30.28 -11.84 -16.87
C ALA A 328 31.51 -10.95 -16.65
N GLU A 329 32.20 -11.10 -15.52
CA GLU A 329 33.40 -10.33 -15.16
C GLU A 329 34.61 -10.67 -16.06
N LYS A 330 34.77 -11.94 -16.46
CA LYS A 330 35.80 -12.35 -17.43
C LYS A 330 35.57 -11.70 -18.80
N ARG A 331 34.34 -11.79 -19.32
CA ARG A 331 33.95 -11.19 -20.59
C ARG A 331 34.05 -9.66 -20.59
N GLU A 332 33.76 -9.02 -19.46
CA GLU A 332 33.96 -7.57 -19.33
C GLU A 332 35.44 -7.19 -19.42
N LYS A 333 36.32 -7.92 -18.73
CA LYS A 333 37.78 -7.71 -18.82
C LYS A 333 38.31 -7.93 -20.25
N GLU A 334 37.82 -8.95 -20.94
CA GLU A 334 38.17 -9.24 -22.33
C GLU A 334 37.68 -8.13 -23.29
N ARG A 335 36.46 -7.60 -23.10
CA ARG A 335 35.93 -6.46 -23.87
C ARG A 335 36.74 -5.18 -23.66
N HIS A 336 37.25 -4.93 -22.46
CA HIS A 336 38.12 -3.78 -22.20
C HIS A 336 39.55 -3.97 -22.74
N ALA A 337 40.01 -5.21 -22.92
CA ALA A 337 41.33 -5.53 -23.47
C ALA A 337 41.37 -5.56 -25.01
N GLN A 338 40.24 -5.84 -25.68
CA GLN A 338 40.13 -5.88 -27.14
C GLN A 338 39.46 -4.61 -27.69
N VAL A 339 40.25 -3.55 -27.88
CA VAL A 339 39.81 -2.31 -28.58
C VAL A 339 39.96 -2.43 -30.12
N SER A 340 40.54 -3.52 -30.64
CA SER A 340 40.83 -3.66 -32.07
C SER A 340 40.68 -5.10 -32.58
N SER A 341 39.45 -5.56 -32.83
CA SER A 341 39.23 -6.53 -33.92
C SER A 341 37.77 -6.52 -34.36
N THR A 342 37.62 -6.37 -35.67
CA THR A 342 36.37 -6.25 -36.42
C THR A 342 35.89 -7.65 -36.78
N GLU A 343 35.47 -8.44 -35.79
CA GLU A 343 34.81 -9.72 -36.05
C GLU A 343 33.39 -9.75 -35.49
N GLU A 344 32.51 -10.31 -36.31
CA GLU A 344 31.06 -10.31 -36.30
C GLU A 344 30.43 -10.35 -34.89
N LYS A 345 29.76 -9.26 -34.50
CA LYS A 345 28.94 -9.13 -33.29
C LYS A 345 27.74 -10.09 -33.34
N LYS A 346 27.94 -11.39 -33.11
CA LYS A 346 26.90 -12.20 -32.48
C LYS A 346 26.67 -11.58 -31.10
N LYS A 347 25.46 -11.04 -30.86
CA LYS A 347 25.03 -10.56 -29.53
C LYS A 347 25.24 -11.68 -28.51
N SER A 348 26.37 -11.68 -27.83
CA SER A 348 26.66 -12.60 -26.73
C SER A 348 26.15 -11.95 -25.46
N PHE A 349 25.10 -12.54 -24.88
CA PHE A 349 24.55 -12.13 -23.58
C PHE A 349 25.66 -12.14 -22.52
N LEU A 350 25.71 -11.11 -21.67
CA LEU A 350 26.74 -10.98 -20.64
C LEU A 350 26.58 -12.08 -19.56
N PHE A 351 25.33 -12.41 -19.22
CA PHE A 351 24.97 -13.44 -18.26
C PHE A 351 24.31 -14.64 -18.94
N ASP A 352 24.42 -15.81 -18.31
CA ASP A 352 23.77 -17.06 -18.73
C ASP A 352 22.33 -17.15 -18.19
N VAL A 353 21.55 -16.08 -18.41
CA VAL A 353 20.17 -15.93 -17.94
C VAL A 353 19.50 -14.76 -18.68
N PRO A 354 18.17 -14.77 -18.92
CA PRO A 354 17.46 -13.61 -19.43
C PRO A 354 17.70 -12.37 -18.56
N SER A 355 17.92 -11.21 -19.18
CA SER A 355 18.27 -9.98 -18.46
C SER A 355 17.25 -9.60 -17.39
N ILE A 356 15.96 -9.77 -17.64
CA ILE A 356 14.92 -9.48 -16.64
C ILE A 356 15.05 -10.32 -15.35
N ASP A 357 15.56 -11.54 -15.42
CA ASP A 357 15.74 -12.38 -14.24
C ASP A 357 16.87 -11.87 -13.33
N LEU A 358 17.79 -11.05 -13.85
CA LEU A 358 18.83 -10.38 -13.07
C LEU A 358 18.25 -9.35 -12.10
N THR A 359 17.04 -8.81 -12.33
CA THR A 359 16.36 -7.91 -11.39
C THR A 359 16.23 -8.51 -9.98
N LYS A 360 16.15 -9.84 -9.88
CA LYS A 360 16.06 -10.56 -8.61
C LYS A 360 17.34 -10.45 -7.76
N LEU A 361 18.45 -10.01 -8.35
CA LEU A 361 19.72 -9.77 -7.65
C LEU A 361 19.78 -8.36 -7.05
N LEU A 362 19.08 -7.37 -7.61
CA LEU A 362 19.09 -6.00 -7.11
C LEU A 362 18.67 -5.90 -5.64
N SER A 363 17.76 -6.77 -5.22
CA SER A 363 17.27 -6.82 -3.84
C SER A 363 18.17 -7.57 -2.85
N ILE A 364 19.30 -8.14 -3.29
CA ILE A 364 20.17 -8.96 -2.42
C ILE A 364 21.67 -8.69 -2.60
N ILE A 365 22.11 -7.96 -3.64
CA ILE A 365 23.55 -7.73 -3.90
C ILE A 365 24.25 -7.08 -2.69
N ASN A 366 23.57 -6.16 -2.02
CA ASN A 366 24.12 -5.45 -0.86
C ASN A 366 24.10 -6.30 0.43
N ASP A 367 23.30 -7.37 0.47
CA ASP A 367 23.16 -8.26 1.63
C ASP A 367 24.24 -9.36 1.64
N VAL A 368 24.90 -9.61 0.49
CA VAL A 368 25.94 -10.64 0.37
C VAL A 368 27.30 -10.08 0.84
N PRO A 369 28.08 -10.79 1.66
CA PRO A 369 29.26 -10.26 2.36
C PRO A 369 30.50 -10.09 1.45
N PHE A 370 30.39 -9.27 0.42
CA PHE A 370 31.50 -8.80 -0.41
C PHE A 370 31.93 -7.39 -0.02
N PRO A 371 33.18 -6.99 -0.29
CA PRO A 371 33.59 -5.59 -0.22
C PRO A 371 32.62 -4.68 -1.00
N LYS A 372 32.27 -3.53 -0.43
CA LYS A 372 31.32 -2.57 -1.03
C LYS A 372 31.67 -2.21 -2.47
N ALA A 373 32.95 -2.07 -2.79
CA ALA A 373 33.42 -1.81 -4.16
C ALA A 373 33.03 -2.92 -5.15
N ILE A 374 33.09 -4.19 -4.72
CA ILE A 374 32.68 -5.34 -5.55
C ILE A 374 31.16 -5.38 -5.68
N GLN A 375 30.42 -5.16 -4.60
CA GLN A 375 28.96 -5.09 -4.62
C GLN A 375 28.47 -4.00 -5.59
N GLN A 376 29.04 -2.80 -5.50
CA GLN A 376 28.70 -1.68 -6.37
C GLN A 376 29.02 -1.97 -7.85
N ARG A 377 30.22 -2.51 -8.15
CA ARG A 377 30.56 -2.91 -9.52
C ARG A 377 29.58 -3.95 -10.07
N ARG A 378 29.22 -4.96 -9.27
CA ARG A 378 28.27 -6.01 -9.67
C ARG A 378 26.85 -5.48 -9.86
N LEU A 379 26.46 -4.50 -9.05
CA LEU A 379 25.19 -3.79 -9.20
C LEU A 379 25.14 -3.05 -10.55
N GLU A 380 26.20 -2.30 -10.86
CA GLU A 380 26.36 -1.59 -12.15
C GLU A 380 26.33 -2.56 -13.33
N LEU A 381 27.02 -3.70 -13.22
CA LEU A 381 27.02 -4.77 -14.23
C LEU A 381 25.61 -5.30 -14.53
N VAL A 382 24.82 -5.58 -13.50
CA VAL A 382 23.45 -6.10 -13.65
C VAL A 382 22.56 -5.06 -14.31
N ILE A 383 22.60 -3.81 -13.81
CA ILE A 383 21.76 -2.74 -14.34
C ILE A 383 22.12 -2.44 -15.79
N ARG A 384 23.41 -2.38 -16.13
CA ARG A 384 23.87 -2.20 -17.51
C ARG A 384 23.36 -3.31 -18.42
N ALA A 385 23.45 -4.57 -18.01
CA ALA A 385 22.96 -5.70 -18.80
C ALA A 385 21.43 -5.60 -19.06
N ILE A 386 20.65 -5.18 -18.07
CA ILE A 386 19.20 -4.99 -18.25
C ILE A 386 18.91 -3.79 -19.15
N VAL A 387 19.58 -2.66 -18.94
CA VAL A 387 19.39 -1.42 -19.71
C VAL A 387 19.78 -1.61 -21.19
N GLU A 388 20.84 -2.35 -21.48
CA GLU A 388 21.26 -2.70 -22.85
C GLU A 388 20.18 -3.48 -23.63
N GLU A 389 19.28 -4.17 -22.93
CA GLU A 389 18.21 -4.99 -23.51
C GLU A 389 16.80 -4.44 -23.26
N VAL A 390 16.67 -3.26 -22.66
CA VAL A 390 15.38 -2.71 -22.21
C VAL A 390 14.35 -2.58 -23.34
N ASP A 391 14.80 -2.22 -24.54
CA ASP A 391 13.95 -2.10 -25.73
C ASP A 391 13.35 -3.43 -26.19
N SER A 392 13.94 -4.57 -25.78
CA SER A 392 13.46 -5.92 -26.11
C SER A 392 12.56 -6.53 -25.04
N LEU A 393 12.51 -5.93 -23.85
CA LEU A 393 11.64 -6.37 -22.76
C LEU A 393 10.19 -6.03 -23.08
N ASN A 394 9.24 -6.88 -22.69
CA ASN A 394 7.82 -6.51 -22.76
C ASN A 394 7.46 -5.50 -21.66
N PHE A 395 6.29 -4.88 -21.78
CA PHE A 395 5.80 -3.86 -20.85
C PHE A 395 5.81 -4.36 -19.38
N THR A 396 5.38 -5.60 -19.15
CA THR A 396 5.33 -6.17 -17.80
C THR A 396 6.72 -6.30 -17.18
N ASP A 397 7.71 -6.67 -17.99
CA ASP A 397 9.09 -6.81 -17.55
C ASP A 397 9.76 -5.45 -17.31
N CYS A 398 9.46 -4.43 -18.13
CA CYS A 398 9.89 -3.05 -17.85
C CYS A 398 9.32 -2.53 -16.53
N VAL A 399 8.03 -2.76 -16.26
CA VAL A 399 7.40 -2.37 -14.98
C VAL A 399 8.01 -3.13 -13.80
N ARG A 400 8.30 -4.43 -13.94
CA ARG A 400 9.01 -5.21 -12.91
C ARG A 400 10.41 -4.64 -12.63
N PHE A 401 11.13 -4.24 -13.67
CA PHE A 401 12.44 -3.63 -13.50
C PHE A 401 12.34 -2.26 -12.79
N LEU A 402 11.40 -1.40 -13.18
CA LEU A 402 11.11 -0.15 -12.46
C LEU A 402 10.80 -0.38 -10.97
N GLN A 403 10.04 -1.41 -10.63
CA GLN A 403 9.78 -1.77 -9.23
C GLN A 403 11.06 -2.14 -8.50
N ALA A 404 11.96 -2.88 -9.15
CA ALA A 404 13.25 -3.26 -8.57
C ALA A 404 14.22 -2.07 -8.43
N LEU A 405 14.12 -1.06 -9.31
CA LEU A 405 14.96 0.16 -9.25
C LEU A 405 14.75 0.98 -7.96
N ARG A 406 13.61 0.82 -7.26
CA ARG A 406 13.42 1.44 -5.93
C ARG A 406 14.52 1.07 -4.93
N GLN A 407 15.11 -0.12 -5.06
CA GLN A 407 16.15 -0.60 -4.15
C GLN A 407 17.50 0.11 -4.30
N ILE A 408 17.67 0.88 -5.38
CA ILE A 408 18.92 1.57 -5.70
C ILE A 408 18.74 3.09 -5.78
N GLU A 409 17.60 3.61 -5.29
CA GLU A 409 17.32 5.03 -5.25
C GLU A 409 18.44 5.75 -4.48
N GLY A 410 18.98 6.82 -5.06
CA GLY A 410 20.16 7.54 -4.54
C GLY A 410 21.51 7.08 -5.09
N SER A 411 21.57 6.00 -5.89
CA SER A 411 22.81 5.61 -6.61
C SER A 411 23.02 6.44 -7.89
N ALA A 412 24.28 6.60 -8.32
CA ALA A 412 24.64 7.38 -9.52
C ALA A 412 24.01 6.84 -10.82
N ILE A 413 23.75 5.53 -10.87
CA ILE A 413 23.16 4.83 -12.03
C ILE A 413 21.63 4.83 -12.03
N PHE A 414 20.99 5.27 -10.94
CA PHE A 414 19.53 5.23 -10.81
C PHE A 414 18.83 6.10 -11.86
N ALA A 415 19.15 7.40 -11.93
CA ALA A 415 18.48 8.33 -12.83
C ALA A 415 18.65 7.96 -14.33
N PRO A 416 19.85 7.62 -14.82
CA PRO A 416 20.01 7.14 -16.21
C PRO A 416 19.19 5.89 -16.51
N SER A 417 19.12 4.94 -15.57
CA SER A 417 18.37 3.70 -15.74
C SER A 417 16.87 3.93 -15.73
N LEU A 418 16.37 4.79 -14.83
CA LEU A 418 14.97 5.21 -14.79
C LEU A 418 14.57 5.83 -16.13
N ASN A 419 15.36 6.76 -16.66
CA ASN A 419 15.08 7.43 -17.93
C ASN A 419 15.06 6.44 -19.11
N ALA A 420 16.01 5.50 -19.16
CA ALA A 420 16.05 4.48 -20.21
C ALA A 420 14.81 3.59 -20.20
N VAL A 421 14.37 3.14 -19.02
CA VAL A 421 13.19 2.27 -18.89
C VAL A 421 11.90 3.03 -19.15
N VAL A 422 11.78 4.27 -18.66
CA VAL A 422 10.62 5.13 -18.96
C VAL A 422 10.53 5.38 -20.46
N ALA A 423 11.64 5.70 -21.14
CA ALA A 423 11.64 5.88 -22.60
C ALA A 423 11.24 4.62 -23.37
N ALA A 424 11.67 3.43 -22.92
CA ALA A 424 11.26 2.16 -23.51
C ALA A 424 9.75 1.90 -23.33
N ILE A 425 9.23 2.16 -22.13
CA ILE A 425 7.78 2.03 -21.84
C ILE A 425 6.97 3.05 -22.64
N ASP A 426 7.42 4.30 -22.73
CA ASP A 426 6.82 5.38 -23.50
C ASP A 426 6.62 4.99 -24.97
N LYS A 427 7.68 4.44 -25.58
CA LYS A 427 7.66 3.90 -26.94
C LYS A 427 6.70 2.71 -27.08
N GLN A 428 6.64 1.83 -26.09
CA GLN A 428 5.72 0.68 -26.12
C GLN A 428 4.26 1.10 -26.01
N LEU A 429 3.94 2.04 -25.13
CA LEU A 429 2.59 2.61 -24.99
C LEU A 429 2.17 3.31 -26.30
N SER A 430 3.06 4.13 -26.86
CA SER A 430 2.85 4.80 -28.15
C SER A 430 2.65 3.81 -29.32
N ASN A 431 3.32 2.65 -29.29
CA ASN A 431 3.15 1.60 -30.30
C ASN A 431 1.91 0.74 -30.07
N GLY A 432 1.51 0.53 -28.80
CA GLY A 432 0.29 -0.19 -28.42
C GLY A 432 -0.96 0.45 -29.03
N MET A 433 -0.96 1.78 -29.15
CA MET A 433 -2.00 2.54 -29.85
C MET A 433 -2.20 2.13 -31.31
N LYS A 434 -1.11 1.72 -31.99
CA LYS A 434 -1.11 1.44 -33.44
C LYS A 434 -1.36 -0.03 -33.77
N LYS A 435 -1.29 -0.93 -32.79
CA LYS A 435 -1.34 -2.38 -33.00
C LYS A 435 -2.25 -3.05 -31.95
N PRO A 436 -3.48 -3.46 -32.31
CA PRO A 436 -4.41 -4.11 -31.38
C PRO A 436 -3.91 -5.47 -30.85
N SER A 437 -2.84 -6.03 -31.42
CA SER A 437 -2.17 -7.23 -30.92
C SER A 437 -1.28 -7.00 -29.68
N HIS A 438 -0.96 -5.73 -29.35
CA HIS A 438 -0.16 -5.39 -28.16
C HIS A 438 -1.08 -5.15 -26.97
N PHE A 439 -1.42 -6.22 -26.25
CA PHE A 439 -2.21 -6.15 -25.03
C PHE A 439 -1.36 -5.69 -23.84
N ILE A 440 -1.72 -4.55 -23.24
CA ILE A 440 -1.15 -4.08 -21.96
C ILE A 440 -2.11 -4.44 -20.83
N PRO A 441 -1.71 -5.31 -19.88
CA PRO A 441 -2.57 -5.65 -18.75
C PRO A 441 -2.89 -4.41 -17.90
N TYR A 442 -4.16 -4.12 -17.69
CA TYR A 442 -4.63 -2.96 -16.90
C TYR A 442 -3.94 -2.85 -15.52
N LYS A 443 -3.86 -3.95 -14.79
CA LYS A 443 -3.16 -4.00 -13.48
C LYS A 443 -1.70 -3.55 -13.57
N ARG A 444 -1.01 -3.82 -14.68
CA ARG A 444 0.38 -3.38 -14.90
C ARG A 444 0.45 -1.91 -15.27
N LEU A 445 -0.54 -1.39 -16.00
CA LEU A 445 -0.67 0.03 -16.30
C LEU A 445 -0.87 0.86 -15.02
N VAL A 446 -1.74 0.43 -14.12
CA VAL A 446 -1.94 1.09 -12.81
C VAL A 446 -0.67 1.04 -11.95
N GLN A 447 0.02 -0.12 -11.93
CA GLN A 447 1.30 -0.24 -11.23
C GLN A 447 2.35 0.73 -11.80
N PHE A 448 2.39 0.88 -13.12
CA PHE A 448 3.26 1.85 -13.77
C PHE A 448 2.91 3.29 -13.37
N ALA A 449 1.62 3.65 -13.36
CA ALA A 449 1.16 4.97 -12.91
C ALA A 449 1.62 5.27 -11.46
N THR A 450 1.50 4.30 -10.56
CA THR A 450 1.99 4.43 -9.18
C THR A 450 3.51 4.67 -9.14
N LEU A 451 4.27 4.08 -10.07
CA LEU A 451 5.72 4.25 -10.17
C LEU A 451 6.11 5.61 -10.76
N ILE A 452 5.37 6.12 -11.75
CA ILE A 452 5.54 7.48 -12.29
C ILE A 452 5.49 8.49 -11.15
N SER A 453 4.42 8.46 -10.34
CA SER A 453 4.25 9.41 -9.22
C SER A 453 5.32 9.21 -8.14
N ALA A 454 5.64 7.96 -7.79
CA ALA A 454 6.63 7.66 -6.76
C ALA A 454 8.04 8.16 -7.14
N PHE A 455 8.44 7.96 -8.40
CA PHE A 455 9.74 8.42 -8.91
C PHE A 455 9.72 9.87 -9.41
N ARG A 456 8.58 10.56 -9.30
CA ARG A 456 8.37 11.93 -9.80
C ARG A 456 8.80 12.08 -11.26
N VAL A 457 8.46 11.09 -12.09
CA VAL A 457 8.75 11.11 -13.53
C VAL A 457 8.04 12.31 -14.14
N LYS A 458 8.80 13.13 -14.85
CA LYS A 458 8.32 14.41 -15.39
C LYS A 458 7.75 14.32 -16.81
N SER A 459 8.06 13.26 -17.56
CA SER A 459 7.59 13.08 -18.94
C SER A 459 7.46 11.60 -19.29
N CYS A 460 6.34 11.24 -19.90
CA CYS A 460 6.03 9.96 -20.54
C CYS A 460 4.77 10.15 -21.42
N ALA A 461 4.88 10.90 -22.52
CA ALA A 461 3.75 11.27 -23.38
C ALA A 461 2.93 10.07 -23.90
N GLY A 462 3.57 8.92 -24.14
CA GLY A 462 2.93 7.66 -24.49
C GLY A 462 1.92 7.18 -23.45
N PHE A 463 2.09 7.53 -22.17
CA PHE A 463 1.16 7.18 -21.09
C PHE A 463 -0.19 7.90 -21.22
N SER A 464 -0.18 9.23 -21.35
CA SER A 464 -1.42 10.01 -21.53
C SER A 464 -2.10 9.67 -22.86
N LEU A 465 -1.32 9.52 -23.93
CA LEU A 465 -1.82 9.12 -25.25
C LEU A 465 -2.46 7.72 -25.24
N TYR A 466 -1.82 6.73 -24.61
CA TYR A 466 -2.39 5.39 -24.48
C TYR A 466 -3.68 5.40 -23.67
N LEU A 467 -3.71 6.14 -22.54
CA LEU A 467 -4.92 6.27 -21.72
C LEU A 467 -6.09 6.88 -22.50
N SER A 468 -5.85 7.90 -23.32
CA SER A 468 -6.91 8.53 -24.14
C SER A 468 -7.61 7.56 -25.10
N GLN A 469 -6.95 6.47 -25.50
CA GLN A 469 -7.53 5.42 -26.34
C GLN A 469 -8.10 4.25 -25.54
N PHE A 470 -7.47 3.95 -24.41
CA PHE A 470 -7.86 2.83 -23.55
C PHE A 470 -9.12 3.16 -22.76
N LEU A 471 -9.22 4.36 -22.19
CA LEU A 471 -10.32 4.75 -21.31
C LEU A 471 -11.69 4.56 -21.97
N PRO A 472 -11.94 4.91 -23.26
CA PRO A 472 -13.23 4.66 -23.90
C PRO A 472 -13.71 3.20 -23.89
N THR A 473 -12.80 2.23 -23.71
CA THR A 473 -13.12 0.79 -23.62
C THR A 473 -13.48 0.33 -22.21
N VAL A 474 -13.23 1.18 -21.21
CA VAL A 474 -13.47 0.90 -19.79
C VAL A 474 -14.77 1.55 -19.33
N HIS A 475 -15.59 0.77 -18.64
CA HIS A 475 -16.90 1.23 -18.13
C HIS A 475 -16.78 1.86 -16.74
N SER A 476 -15.94 1.30 -15.87
CA SER A 476 -15.73 1.77 -14.49
C SER A 476 -14.29 1.57 -14.04
N ILE A 477 -13.83 2.42 -13.12
CA ILE A 477 -12.50 2.41 -12.52
C ILE A 477 -12.64 2.53 -11.00
N THR A 478 -11.88 1.74 -10.25
CA THR A 478 -11.82 1.85 -8.78
C THR A 478 -11.25 3.18 -8.32
N VAL A 479 -11.58 3.62 -7.11
CA VAL A 479 -11.08 4.89 -6.57
C VAL A 479 -9.55 4.87 -6.45
N GLU A 480 -8.96 3.75 -6.04
CA GLU A 480 -7.52 3.56 -5.92
C GLU A 480 -6.80 3.65 -7.27
N ASP A 481 -7.33 2.96 -8.29
CA ASP A 481 -6.73 2.97 -9.62
C ASP A 481 -6.87 4.35 -10.27
N ALA A 482 -8.02 5.00 -10.14
CA ALA A 482 -8.22 6.38 -10.60
C ALA A 482 -7.23 7.34 -9.92
N THR A 483 -7.03 7.19 -8.61
CA THR A 483 -6.07 7.99 -7.84
C THR A 483 -4.64 7.77 -8.37
N ALA A 484 -4.24 6.53 -8.67
CA ALA A 484 -2.92 6.24 -9.22
C ALA A 484 -2.74 6.85 -10.61
N LEU A 485 -3.73 6.72 -11.50
CA LEU A 485 -3.70 7.26 -12.85
C LEU A 485 -3.67 8.80 -12.84
N MET A 486 -4.53 9.44 -12.05
CA MET A 486 -4.60 10.90 -11.94
C MET A 486 -3.32 11.50 -11.38
N ASN A 487 -2.73 10.90 -10.33
CA ASN A 487 -1.44 11.37 -9.81
C ASN A 487 -0.30 11.19 -10.81
N ALA A 488 -0.34 10.15 -11.64
CA ALA A 488 0.65 9.94 -12.68
C ALA A 488 0.53 11.01 -13.78
N LEU A 489 -0.70 11.29 -14.25
CA LEU A 489 -0.98 12.39 -15.18
C LEU A 489 -0.52 13.73 -14.61
N ALA A 490 -0.84 14.02 -13.34
CA ALA A 490 -0.41 15.25 -12.66
C ALA A 490 1.12 15.38 -12.58
N SER A 491 1.84 14.25 -12.53
CA SER A 491 3.31 14.25 -12.46
C SER A 491 3.97 14.57 -13.81
N VAL A 492 3.37 14.12 -14.91
CA VAL A 492 3.91 14.26 -16.27
C VAL A 492 3.34 15.46 -17.04
N GLY A 493 2.19 15.98 -16.63
CA GLY A 493 1.43 16.99 -17.38
C GLY A 493 2.18 18.31 -17.63
N GLU A 494 3.08 18.70 -16.72
CA GLU A 494 3.90 19.92 -16.87
C GLU A 494 4.77 19.88 -18.14
N MET A 495 5.36 18.72 -18.48
CA MET A 495 6.23 18.58 -19.65
C MET A 495 5.50 18.02 -20.88
N ASP A 496 4.52 17.15 -20.68
CA ASP A 496 3.84 16.43 -21.78
C ASP A 496 2.62 17.18 -22.33
N GLY A 497 2.23 18.30 -21.71
CA GLY A 497 1.08 19.10 -22.08
C GLY A 497 -0.08 18.92 -21.11
N ILE A 498 -0.27 19.95 -20.26
CA ILE A 498 -1.23 19.92 -19.16
C ILE A 498 -2.68 19.78 -19.67
N GLU A 499 -3.01 20.43 -20.79
CA GLU A 499 -4.35 20.40 -21.38
C GLU A 499 -4.77 19.00 -21.84
N HIS A 500 -3.85 18.24 -22.44
CA HIS A 500 -4.14 16.87 -22.87
C HIS A 500 -4.30 15.95 -21.66
N CYS A 501 -3.42 16.07 -20.67
CA CYS A 501 -3.50 15.29 -19.44
C CYS A 501 -4.75 15.62 -18.63
N ALA A 502 -5.20 16.89 -18.64
CA ALA A 502 -6.45 17.32 -18.02
C ALA A 502 -7.66 16.61 -18.64
N LYS A 503 -7.77 16.59 -19.98
CA LYS A 503 -8.87 15.89 -20.69
C LYS A 503 -8.92 14.39 -20.39
N VAL A 504 -7.76 13.73 -20.38
CA VAL A 504 -7.67 12.30 -19.99
C VAL A 504 -8.08 12.13 -18.52
N GLY A 505 -7.69 13.06 -17.66
CA GLY A 505 -8.07 13.07 -16.24
C GLY A 505 -9.58 13.25 -16.02
N GLU A 506 -10.22 14.12 -16.78
CA GLU A 506 -11.69 14.30 -16.77
C GLU A 506 -12.40 12.99 -17.12
N GLU A 507 -11.93 12.27 -18.15
CA GLU A 507 -12.51 10.98 -18.53
C GLU A 507 -12.31 9.90 -17.45
N ILE A 508 -11.18 9.91 -16.73
CA ILE A 508 -10.97 9.03 -15.57
C ILE A 508 -11.98 9.35 -14.48
N LEU A 509 -12.17 10.63 -14.14
CA LEU A 509 -13.09 11.08 -13.10
C LEU A 509 -14.55 10.68 -13.38
N GLU A 510 -14.97 10.69 -14.64
CA GLU A 510 -16.31 10.24 -15.04
C GLU A 510 -16.57 8.75 -14.82
N LYS A 511 -15.50 7.94 -14.78
CA LYS A 511 -15.57 6.48 -14.65
C LYS A 511 -15.33 5.98 -13.23
N VAL A 512 -15.06 6.88 -12.27
CA VAL A 512 -14.83 6.50 -10.88
C VAL A 512 -16.13 5.99 -10.25
N GLY A 513 -16.09 4.76 -9.74
CA GLY A 513 -17.21 4.11 -9.07
C GLY A 513 -16.77 3.14 -7.97
N CYS A 514 -17.74 2.61 -7.24
CA CYS A 514 -17.52 1.54 -6.26
C CYS A 514 -17.80 0.18 -6.90
N GLU A 515 -16.88 -0.79 -6.75
CA GLU A 515 -17.04 -2.15 -7.28
C GLU A 515 -17.91 -3.06 -6.38
N ASP A 516 -18.13 -2.66 -5.12
CA ASP A 516 -18.83 -3.50 -4.15
C ASP A 516 -20.35 -3.36 -4.31
N GLU A 517 -20.98 -4.37 -4.93
CA GLU A 517 -22.45 -4.50 -5.05
C GLU A 517 -23.17 -4.54 -3.68
N THR A 518 -22.43 -4.75 -2.59
CA THR A 518 -22.94 -4.76 -1.21
C THR A 518 -23.04 -3.37 -0.59
N ILE A 519 -22.40 -2.36 -1.16
CA ILE A 519 -22.52 -0.98 -0.69
C ILE A 519 -23.78 -0.41 -1.32
N GLU A 520 -24.76 -0.06 -0.49
CA GLU A 520 -25.98 0.62 -0.93
C GLU A 520 -25.60 1.79 -1.85
N GLY A 521 -26.13 1.80 -3.08
CA GLY A 521 -25.69 2.61 -4.22
C GLY A 521 -25.78 4.14 -4.09
N ASN A 522 -25.86 4.67 -2.86
CA ASN A 522 -25.97 6.09 -2.53
C ASN A 522 -24.87 6.61 -1.59
N GLN A 523 -23.90 5.79 -1.16
CA GLN A 523 -22.85 6.24 -0.25
C GLN A 523 -21.75 7.06 -0.95
N ALA A 524 -21.37 8.18 -0.35
CA ALA A 524 -20.29 9.05 -0.81
C ALA A 524 -18.94 8.31 -0.79
N LEU A 525 -18.21 8.34 -1.92
CA LEU A 525 -16.88 7.71 -2.00
C LEU A 525 -15.90 8.29 -0.97
N LEU A 526 -16.04 9.58 -0.61
CA LEU A 526 -15.23 10.22 0.42
C LEU A 526 -15.34 9.52 1.79
N LEU A 527 -16.49 8.92 2.12
CA LEU A 527 -16.68 8.21 3.39
C LEU A 527 -16.09 6.79 3.36
N LEU A 528 -16.01 6.18 2.18
CA LEU A 528 -15.51 4.82 1.98
C LEU A 528 -13.98 4.81 1.79
N TYR A 529 -13.48 5.76 0.99
CA TYR A 529 -12.09 5.87 0.56
C TYR A 529 -11.55 7.28 0.80
N PRO A 530 -11.52 7.77 2.06
CA PRO A 530 -11.24 9.17 2.40
C PRO A 530 -9.88 9.67 1.88
N VAL A 531 -8.82 8.90 2.11
CA VAL A 531 -7.45 9.26 1.70
C VAL A 531 -7.31 9.25 0.17
N ALA A 532 -7.94 8.29 -0.51
CA ALA A 532 -7.88 8.20 -1.96
C ALA A 532 -8.64 9.38 -2.62
N CYS A 533 -9.83 9.70 -2.13
CA CYS A 533 -10.62 10.85 -2.61
C CYS A 533 -9.89 12.19 -2.40
N ALA A 534 -9.25 12.41 -1.25
CA ALA A 534 -8.44 13.61 -1.03
C ALA A 534 -7.29 13.74 -2.04
N LYS A 535 -6.58 12.63 -2.30
CA LYS A 535 -5.52 12.59 -3.32
C LYS A 535 -6.06 12.79 -4.74
N LEU A 536 -7.23 12.23 -5.04
CA LEU A 536 -7.89 12.37 -6.33
C LEU A 536 -8.28 13.82 -6.61
N LEU A 537 -8.90 14.51 -5.64
CA LEU A 537 -9.24 15.94 -5.73
C LEU A 537 -7.98 16.80 -5.89
N ARG A 538 -6.92 16.52 -5.11
CA ARG A 538 -5.63 17.20 -5.25
C ARG A 538 -5.01 17.00 -6.64
N ALA A 539 -5.04 15.78 -7.17
CA ALA A 539 -4.53 15.50 -8.51
C ALA A 539 -5.33 16.24 -9.60
N SER A 540 -6.64 16.35 -9.41
CA SER A 540 -7.52 17.13 -10.30
C SER A 540 -7.14 18.61 -10.30
N VAL A 541 -6.86 19.19 -9.13
CA VAL A 541 -6.35 20.56 -9.01
C VAL A 541 -4.99 20.72 -9.70
N LEU A 542 -4.05 19.79 -9.50
CA LEU A 542 -2.73 19.87 -10.13
C LEU A 542 -2.78 19.77 -11.66
N LEU A 543 -3.78 19.09 -12.20
CA LEU A 543 -4.01 18.94 -13.63
C LEU A 543 -4.82 20.09 -14.24
N ASN A 544 -5.41 20.98 -13.42
CA ASN A 544 -6.50 21.86 -13.84
C ASN A 544 -7.66 21.08 -14.50
N ALA A 545 -7.88 19.82 -14.09
CA ALA A 545 -8.98 18.99 -14.57
C ALA A 545 -10.24 19.29 -13.75
N ILE A 546 -11.28 19.82 -14.39
CA ILE A 546 -12.51 20.22 -13.69
C ILE A 546 -13.40 18.98 -13.51
N PRO A 547 -13.71 18.54 -12.28
CA PRO A 547 -14.52 17.34 -12.07
C PRO A 547 -15.94 17.55 -12.63
N SER A 548 -16.48 16.60 -13.39
CA SER A 548 -17.85 16.70 -13.90
C SER A 548 -18.89 16.67 -12.76
N ARG A 549 -20.13 17.07 -13.04
CA ARG A 549 -21.22 17.00 -12.04
C ARG A 549 -21.43 15.59 -11.50
N ASN A 550 -21.27 14.57 -12.35
CA ASN A 550 -21.36 13.16 -11.97
C ASN A 550 -20.21 12.79 -11.03
N ALA A 551 -18.97 13.21 -11.34
CA ALA A 551 -17.82 12.96 -10.49
C ALA A 551 -17.98 13.59 -9.09
N ILE A 552 -18.46 14.84 -9.01
CA ILE A 552 -18.77 15.51 -7.73
C ILE A 552 -19.83 14.72 -6.95
N THR A 553 -20.89 14.31 -7.63
CA THR A 553 -21.98 13.54 -7.00
C THR A 553 -21.51 12.18 -6.52
N ASN A 554 -20.61 11.50 -7.24
CA ASN A 554 -20.03 10.23 -6.80
C ASN A 554 -19.11 10.43 -5.57
N ILE A 555 -18.23 11.44 -5.62
CA ILE A 555 -17.25 11.70 -4.54
C ILE A 555 -17.95 12.09 -3.24
N PHE A 556 -18.89 13.02 -3.31
CA PHE A 556 -19.56 13.59 -2.13
C PHE A 556 -20.93 12.97 -1.82
N GLY A 557 -21.42 12.03 -2.65
CA GLY A 557 -22.66 11.29 -2.45
C GLY A 557 -23.84 11.85 -3.24
N THR A 558 -24.80 10.97 -3.55
CA THR A 558 -26.02 11.29 -4.30
C THR A 558 -27.05 12.02 -3.45
N SER A 559 -27.13 11.68 -2.17
CA SER A 559 -28.04 12.31 -1.20
C SER A 559 -27.77 13.81 -1.01
N ASP A 560 -28.83 14.56 -0.74
CA ASP A 560 -28.76 15.94 -0.26
C ASP A 560 -28.58 16.01 1.27
N GLU A 561 -28.54 14.85 1.94
CA GLU A 561 -28.24 14.77 3.36
C GLU A 561 -26.78 15.12 3.67
N VAL A 562 -26.61 15.67 4.87
CA VAL A 562 -25.32 15.95 5.48
C VAL A 562 -24.57 14.65 5.80
N LEU A 563 -23.33 14.55 5.35
CA LEU A 563 -22.45 13.40 5.59
C LEU A 563 -22.07 13.29 7.07
N LYS A 564 -21.91 12.05 7.53
CA LYS A 564 -21.49 11.70 8.89
C LYS A 564 -20.20 10.91 8.86
N VAL A 565 -19.35 11.11 9.87
CA VAL A 565 -18.04 10.45 9.99
C VAL A 565 -18.21 8.94 10.05
N SER A 566 -17.68 8.24 9.04
CA SER A 566 -17.65 6.78 8.97
C SER A 566 -16.46 6.21 9.78
N PRO A 567 -16.45 4.90 10.10
CA PRO A 567 -15.29 4.26 10.71
C PRO A 567 -14.00 4.40 9.88
N ALA A 568 -14.10 4.29 8.55
CA ALA A 568 -12.97 4.48 7.64
C ALA A 568 -12.45 5.93 7.65
N PHE A 569 -13.37 6.91 7.69
CA PHE A 569 -13.02 8.32 7.81
C PHE A 569 -12.35 8.63 9.15
N ARG A 570 -12.88 8.09 10.25
CA ARG A 570 -12.29 8.24 11.59
C ARG A 570 -10.87 7.67 11.66
N ALA A 571 -10.63 6.52 11.00
CA ALA A 571 -9.29 5.93 10.92
C ALA A 571 -8.30 6.76 10.08
N ALA A 572 -8.78 7.47 9.05
CA ALA A 572 -7.96 8.35 8.22
C ALA A 572 -7.62 9.68 8.91
N GLY A 573 -8.51 10.17 9.78
CA GLY A 573 -8.33 11.37 10.60
C GLY A 573 -8.59 12.69 9.86
N ALA A 574 -8.46 13.80 10.59
CA ALA A 574 -8.81 15.15 10.11
C ALA A 574 -7.87 15.72 9.03
N SER A 575 -6.74 15.08 8.74
CA SER A 575 -5.84 15.47 7.64
C SER A 575 -6.54 15.40 6.28
N VAL A 576 -7.52 14.50 6.13
CA VAL A 576 -8.36 14.39 4.94
C VAL A 576 -9.20 15.65 4.74
N ILE A 577 -9.80 16.19 5.80
CA ILE A 577 -10.59 17.44 5.73
C ILE A 577 -9.70 18.60 5.31
N PHE A 578 -8.49 18.69 5.87
CA PHE A 578 -7.50 19.68 5.48
C PHE A 578 -7.19 19.61 3.97
N ASP A 579 -6.89 18.43 3.43
CA ASP A 579 -6.58 18.24 2.01
C ASP A 579 -7.79 18.53 1.09
N VAL A 580 -9.00 18.15 1.52
CA VAL A 580 -10.25 18.44 0.80
C VAL A 580 -10.52 19.94 0.78
N ALA A 581 -10.41 20.64 1.91
CA ALA A 581 -10.61 22.08 2.00
C ALA A 581 -9.66 22.83 1.06
N ARG A 582 -8.38 22.44 1.03
CA ARG A 582 -7.39 23.03 0.11
C ARG A 582 -7.74 22.78 -1.35
N SER A 583 -8.25 21.60 -1.68
CA SER A 583 -8.67 21.30 -3.06
C SER A 583 -9.88 22.16 -3.47
N LEU A 584 -10.89 22.29 -2.60
CA LEU A 584 -12.07 23.13 -2.79
C LEU A 584 -11.72 24.62 -2.92
N TYR A 585 -10.73 25.09 -2.15
CA TYR A 585 -10.16 26.43 -2.29
C TYR A 585 -9.59 26.67 -3.69
N HIS A 586 -8.77 25.75 -4.21
CA HIS A 586 -8.14 25.90 -5.52
C HIS A 586 -9.15 25.82 -6.68
N PHE A 587 -10.20 25.00 -6.55
CA PHE A 587 -11.28 24.96 -7.53
C PHE A 587 -11.99 26.32 -7.67
N CYS A 588 -12.25 27.01 -6.56
CA CYS A 588 -12.82 28.37 -6.59
C CYS A 588 -11.92 29.36 -7.35
N ARG A 589 -10.60 29.32 -7.11
CA ARG A 589 -9.65 30.26 -7.74
C ARG A 589 -9.42 29.99 -9.23
N SER A 590 -9.45 28.73 -9.64
CA SER A 590 -9.24 28.36 -11.05
C SER A 590 -10.36 28.91 -11.94
N GLN A 591 -11.59 28.95 -11.42
CA GLN A 591 -12.76 29.50 -12.11
C GLN A 591 -12.71 31.04 -12.29
N SER A 592 -12.16 31.76 -11.31
CA SER A 592 -12.02 33.23 -11.39
C SER A 592 -11.18 33.66 -12.60
N MET A 593 -10.13 32.90 -12.94
CA MET A 593 -9.28 33.18 -14.10
C MET A 593 -9.98 32.93 -15.45
N ASP A 594 -10.79 31.86 -15.57
CA ASP A 594 -11.49 31.53 -16.81
C ASP A 594 -12.69 32.45 -17.10
N ASN A 595 -13.38 32.92 -16.05
CA ASN A 595 -14.49 33.87 -16.19
C ASN A 595 -14.01 35.29 -16.52
N ILE A 596 -12.84 35.70 -16.02
CA ILE A 596 -12.25 37.02 -16.33
C ILE A 596 -11.69 37.06 -17.76
N ASN A 597 -11.10 35.95 -18.25
CA ASN A 597 -10.50 35.88 -19.58
C ASN A 597 -11.49 35.64 -20.73
N ASN A 598 -12.70 35.13 -20.47
CA ASN A 598 -13.70 34.80 -21.51
C ASN A 598 -14.82 35.84 -21.67
N ASN A 599 -14.68 37.05 -21.14
CA ASN A 599 -15.66 38.13 -21.30
C ASN A 599 -15.83 38.65 -22.76
N ASP A 600 -15.11 38.08 -23.73
CA ASP A 600 -15.18 38.48 -25.14
C ASP A 600 -15.98 37.56 -26.07
N ASN A 601 -16.60 36.44 -25.64
CA ASN A 601 -17.49 35.67 -26.55
C ASN A 601 -18.68 34.94 -25.89
N ASN A 602 -19.84 35.16 -26.51
CA ASN A 602 -21.20 34.74 -26.16
C ASN A 602 -21.44 33.26 -25.73
N ASN A 603 -22.46 33.11 -24.86
CA ASN A 603 -23.43 32.01 -24.75
C ASN A 603 -23.15 30.70 -23.98
N ASN A 604 -22.05 30.53 -23.22
CA ASN A 604 -21.84 29.31 -22.40
C ASN A 604 -22.14 29.46 -20.88
N ASN A 605 -22.65 30.60 -20.41
CA ASN A 605 -22.81 30.91 -18.97
C ASN A 605 -23.79 30.02 -18.17
N ASN A 606 -24.70 29.28 -18.80
CA ASN A 606 -25.70 28.49 -18.04
C ASN A 606 -25.14 27.18 -17.43
N ASN A 607 -24.07 26.60 -17.98
CA ASN A 607 -23.51 25.35 -17.44
C ASN A 607 -22.53 25.58 -16.27
N ASN A 608 -21.81 26.70 -16.23
CA ASN A 608 -20.81 26.96 -15.17
C ASN A 608 -21.45 27.27 -13.80
N ASN A 609 -22.51 28.09 -13.75
CA ASN A 609 -23.19 28.44 -12.48
C ASN A 609 -23.74 27.21 -11.73
N SER A 610 -24.17 26.20 -12.46
CA SER A 610 -24.73 24.96 -11.88
C SER A 610 -23.67 24.03 -11.26
N TRP A 611 -22.43 24.08 -11.75
CA TRP A 611 -21.32 23.26 -11.24
C TRP A 611 -20.81 23.83 -9.92
N GLU A 612 -20.61 25.14 -9.88
CA GLU A 612 -20.19 25.88 -8.68
C GLU A 612 -21.22 25.69 -7.55
N THR A 613 -22.50 25.83 -7.88
CA THR A 613 -23.60 25.60 -6.93
C THR A 613 -23.59 24.16 -6.41
N LEU A 614 -23.31 23.18 -7.27
CA LEU A 614 -23.22 21.77 -6.87
C LEU A 614 -22.03 21.52 -5.94
N LEU A 615 -20.86 22.08 -6.24
CA LEU A 615 -19.65 21.91 -5.42
C LEU A 615 -19.78 22.63 -4.07
N TRP A 616 -20.41 23.81 -4.04
CA TRP A 616 -20.78 24.49 -2.81
C TRP A 616 -21.70 23.62 -1.95
N LYS A 617 -22.83 23.17 -2.51
CA LYS A 617 -23.83 22.38 -1.78
C LYS A 617 -23.27 21.03 -1.30
N LYS A 618 -22.73 20.22 -2.21
CA LYS A 618 -22.27 18.86 -1.88
C LYS A 618 -20.90 18.82 -1.21
N GLY A 619 -19.95 19.65 -1.67
CA GLY A 619 -18.59 19.69 -1.16
C GLY A 619 -18.45 20.46 0.15
N MET A 620 -18.95 21.70 0.21
CA MET A 620 -18.79 22.56 1.39
C MET A 620 -19.85 22.28 2.46
N ILE A 621 -21.14 22.36 2.09
CA ILE A 621 -22.26 22.33 3.04
C ILE A 621 -22.60 20.92 3.50
N ASN A 622 -22.63 19.94 2.60
CA ASN A 622 -23.01 18.57 2.97
C ASN A 622 -21.83 17.71 3.44
N ALA A 623 -20.59 18.01 3.04
CA ALA A 623 -19.43 17.19 3.37
C ALA A 623 -18.43 17.89 4.30
N LEU A 624 -17.75 18.96 3.84
CA LEU A 624 -16.63 19.57 4.56
C LEU A 624 -17.01 20.05 5.97
N LEU A 625 -17.98 20.96 6.06
CA LEU A 625 -18.37 21.61 7.32
C LEU A 625 -18.99 20.63 8.33
N PRO A 626 -19.90 19.73 7.95
CA PRO A 626 -20.47 18.79 8.90
C PRO A 626 -19.47 17.77 9.42
N LEU A 627 -18.60 17.22 8.57
CA LEU A 627 -17.57 16.27 8.99
C LEU A 627 -16.59 16.94 9.94
N LEU A 628 -16.20 18.20 9.66
CA LEU A 628 -15.33 18.97 10.55
C LEU A 628 -16.01 19.27 11.88
N THR A 629 -17.30 19.62 11.86
CA THR A 629 -18.10 19.88 13.07
C THR A 629 -18.18 18.62 13.94
N GLN A 630 -18.40 17.44 13.33
CA GLN A 630 -18.45 16.18 14.05
C GLN A 630 -17.08 15.81 14.64
N LEU A 631 -15.98 15.91 13.88
CA LEU A 631 -14.64 15.66 14.41
C LEU A 631 -14.25 16.65 15.52
N THR A 632 -14.74 17.88 15.46
CA THR A 632 -14.56 18.88 16.53
C THR A 632 -15.30 18.47 17.80
N SER A 633 -16.51 17.93 17.67
CA SER A 633 -17.28 17.38 18.79
C SER A 633 -16.59 16.17 19.40
N GLU A 634 -16.16 15.21 18.57
CA GLU A 634 -15.43 14.01 19.02
C GLU A 634 -14.14 14.38 19.74
N LEU A 635 -13.39 15.39 19.26
CA LEU A 635 -12.20 15.91 19.94
C LEU A 635 -12.54 16.57 21.28
N ALA A 636 -13.61 17.36 21.36
CA ALA A 636 -14.05 17.97 22.63
C ALA A 636 -14.37 16.88 23.67
N GLU A 637 -15.15 15.87 23.28
CA GLU A 637 -15.53 14.73 24.13
C GLU A 637 -14.31 13.90 24.59
N GLU A 638 -13.34 13.65 23.70
CA GLU A 638 -12.09 12.95 24.04
C GLU A 638 -11.32 13.71 25.12
N MET A 639 -11.19 15.02 24.98
CA MET A 639 -10.48 15.88 25.93
C MET A 639 -11.16 15.91 27.31
N GLU A 640 -12.48 15.84 27.34
CA GLU A 640 -13.25 15.74 28.59
C GLU A 640 -13.06 14.40 29.30
N SER A 641 -13.10 13.30 28.54
CA SER A 641 -13.00 11.94 29.10
C SER A 641 -11.64 11.65 29.75
N THR A 642 -10.60 12.41 29.37
CA THR A 642 -9.23 12.24 29.84
C THR A 642 -9.02 12.98 31.17
N ASN A 643 -9.62 12.47 32.26
CA ASN A 643 -9.62 13.05 33.62
C ASN A 643 -8.24 13.31 34.28
N ASN A 644 -7.11 13.10 33.58
CA ASN A 644 -5.75 13.19 34.14
C ASN A 644 -4.72 13.75 33.15
N GLY A 645 -4.97 14.98 32.69
CA GLY A 645 -4.02 15.78 31.91
C GLY A 645 -4.15 15.57 30.40
N PHE A 646 -3.99 16.67 29.67
CA PHE A 646 -3.91 16.69 28.21
C PHE A 646 -2.79 15.73 27.77
N LYS A 647 -3.15 14.52 27.34
CA LYS A 647 -2.24 13.74 26.51
C LYS A 647 -2.20 14.48 25.19
N GLN A 648 -1.05 15.02 24.81
CA GLN A 648 -0.81 15.59 23.48
C GLN A 648 -1.05 14.49 22.44
N THR A 649 -2.30 14.32 22.02
CA THR A 649 -2.66 13.54 20.85
C THR A 649 -2.46 14.46 19.65
N ASN A 650 -1.48 14.13 18.81
CA ASN A 650 -1.26 14.87 17.58
C ASN A 650 -2.49 14.72 16.67
N THR A 651 -3.32 15.76 16.64
CA THR A 651 -4.55 15.84 15.84
C THR A 651 -4.45 16.93 14.77
N TYR A 652 -5.08 16.71 13.62
CA TYR A 652 -5.15 17.68 12.51
C TYR A 652 -6.45 18.51 12.53
N VAL A 653 -7.35 18.29 13.50
CA VAL A 653 -8.63 19.02 13.59
C VAL A 653 -8.43 20.54 13.66
N PRO A 654 -7.51 21.08 14.50
CA PRO A 654 -7.24 22.52 14.50
C PRO A 654 -6.82 23.07 13.14
N LEU A 655 -5.85 22.42 12.48
CA LEU A 655 -5.41 22.85 11.15
C LEU A 655 -6.53 22.79 10.10
N ALA A 656 -7.45 21.83 10.23
CA ALA A 656 -8.61 21.71 9.36
C ALA A 656 -9.64 22.85 9.56
N TRP A 657 -9.76 23.44 10.76
CA TRP A 657 -10.56 24.67 10.96
C TRP A 657 -10.03 25.80 10.08
N ARG A 658 -8.72 26.06 10.17
CA ARG A 658 -8.04 27.10 9.40
C ARG A 658 -8.23 26.90 7.90
N SER A 659 -7.94 25.72 7.36
CA SER A 659 -8.06 25.53 5.91
C SER A 659 -9.51 25.54 5.41
N SER A 660 -10.47 25.13 6.24
CA SER A 660 -11.88 25.15 5.85
C SER A 660 -12.44 26.56 5.78
N ILE A 661 -12.12 27.42 6.75
CA ILE A 661 -12.59 28.81 6.72
C ILE A 661 -11.88 29.64 5.65
N GLU A 662 -10.60 29.37 5.35
CA GLU A 662 -9.89 29.96 4.19
C GLU A 662 -10.58 29.60 2.87
N ALA A 663 -10.99 28.34 2.71
CA ALA A 663 -11.76 27.89 1.56
C ALA A 663 -13.11 28.63 1.51
N ILE A 664 -13.91 28.57 2.57
CA ILE A 664 -15.23 29.23 2.66
C ILE A 664 -15.15 30.71 2.31
N PHE A 665 -14.13 31.41 2.81
CA PHE A 665 -13.94 32.84 2.56
C PHE A 665 -13.90 33.18 1.07
N HIS A 666 -13.18 32.39 0.26
CA HIS A 666 -13.07 32.61 -1.17
C HIS A 666 -14.37 32.30 -1.92
N TRP A 667 -15.10 31.29 -1.47
CA TRP A 667 -16.40 30.94 -2.03
C TRP A 667 -17.49 31.96 -1.70
N ILE A 668 -17.45 32.62 -0.54
CA ILE A 668 -18.44 33.63 -0.19
C ILE A 668 -18.26 34.89 -1.06
N ASP A 669 -17.02 35.23 -1.41
CA ASP A 669 -16.66 36.42 -2.18
C ASP A 669 -17.30 37.69 -1.61
N VAL A 670 -16.84 38.05 -0.40
CA VAL A 670 -17.34 39.21 0.36
C VAL A 670 -17.06 40.55 -0.32
N ASN A 671 -16.26 40.59 -1.39
CA ASN A 671 -16.01 41.80 -2.17
C ASN A 671 -17.01 41.95 -3.31
N LEU A 672 -17.80 40.90 -3.59
CA LEU A 672 -18.71 40.82 -4.74
C LEU A 672 -17.97 40.95 -6.07
N ASP A 673 -16.74 40.46 -6.14
CA ASP A 673 -15.90 40.51 -7.35
C ASP A 673 -16.44 39.57 -8.45
N ILE A 674 -17.11 38.49 -8.04
CA ILE A 674 -17.55 37.37 -8.87
C ILE A 674 -19.04 37.05 -8.64
N VAL A 675 -19.54 37.12 -7.40
CA VAL A 675 -20.90 36.68 -7.03
C VAL A 675 -21.85 37.83 -6.72
N SER A 676 -23.16 37.58 -6.84
CA SER A 676 -24.18 38.56 -6.46
C SER A 676 -24.33 38.71 -4.94
N LEU A 677 -24.81 39.87 -4.49
CA LEU A 677 -25.11 40.12 -3.07
C LEU A 677 -26.06 39.07 -2.46
N ILE A 678 -27.06 38.61 -3.24
CA ILE A 678 -28.00 37.56 -2.81
C ILE A 678 -27.25 36.24 -2.56
N THR A 679 -26.36 35.87 -3.49
CA THR A 679 -25.57 34.64 -3.39
C THR A 679 -24.59 34.70 -2.22
N MET A 680 -23.91 35.85 -2.03
CA MET A 680 -23.04 36.06 -0.87
C MET A 680 -23.81 35.86 0.44
N TYR A 681 -24.99 36.48 0.58
CA TYR A 681 -25.84 36.32 1.76
C TYR A 681 -26.24 34.85 1.98
N GLN A 682 -26.74 34.17 0.95
CA GLN A 682 -27.13 32.76 1.04
C GLN A 682 -25.96 31.88 1.50
N ARG A 683 -24.76 32.10 0.94
CA ARG A 683 -23.56 31.35 1.33
C ARG A 683 -23.17 31.62 2.79
N ILE A 684 -23.29 32.85 3.27
CA ILE A 684 -23.05 33.19 4.68
C ILE A 684 -24.09 32.49 5.58
N GLU A 685 -25.37 32.55 5.20
CA GLU A 685 -26.48 31.92 5.92
C GLU A 685 -26.29 30.39 6.02
N ASP A 686 -25.86 29.73 4.93
CA ASP A 686 -25.62 28.29 4.88
C ASP A 686 -24.50 27.83 5.84
N VAL A 687 -23.38 28.57 5.91
CA VAL A 687 -22.21 28.15 6.69
C VAL A 687 -22.27 28.55 8.15
N TYR A 688 -22.97 29.64 8.47
CA TYR A 688 -22.94 30.25 9.79
C TYR A 688 -23.33 29.29 10.93
N PRO A 689 -24.35 28.42 10.81
CA PRO A 689 -24.69 27.44 11.86
C PRO A 689 -23.54 26.48 12.20
N PHE A 690 -22.78 26.02 11.19
CA PHE A 690 -21.63 25.14 11.39
C PHE A 690 -20.47 25.91 12.03
N CYS A 691 -20.17 27.10 11.53
CA CYS A 691 -19.11 27.95 12.09
C CYS A 691 -19.39 28.31 13.55
N ARG A 692 -20.63 28.67 13.89
CA ARG A 692 -21.08 28.92 15.26
C ARG A 692 -20.80 27.72 16.16
N LYS A 693 -21.16 26.52 15.73
CA LYS A 693 -20.94 25.27 16.47
C LYS A 693 -19.44 24.96 16.63
N ILE A 694 -18.64 25.12 15.58
CA ILE A 694 -17.17 24.98 15.62
C ILE A 694 -16.56 25.98 16.61
N ILE A 695 -16.99 27.24 16.65
CA ILE A 695 -16.50 28.25 17.60
C ILE A 695 -16.78 27.82 19.04
N THR A 696 -18.02 27.42 19.33
CA THR A 696 -18.41 27.02 20.69
C THR A 696 -17.52 25.89 21.21
N MET A 697 -17.25 24.86 20.40
CA MET A 697 -16.41 23.73 20.82
C MET A 697 -14.90 24.04 20.73
N GLY A 698 -14.47 24.70 19.65
CA GLY A 698 -13.06 24.98 19.37
C GLY A 698 -12.42 25.94 20.37
N VAL A 699 -13.16 26.94 20.84
CA VAL A 699 -12.68 27.84 21.91
C VAL A 699 -12.56 27.07 23.23
N GLY A 700 -13.48 26.16 23.54
CA GLY A 700 -13.38 25.25 24.69
C GLY A 700 -12.14 24.36 24.63
N ILE A 701 -11.87 23.77 23.46
CA ILE A 701 -10.67 22.96 23.18
C ILE A 701 -9.39 23.78 23.36
N ALA A 702 -9.36 25.01 22.81
CA ALA A 702 -8.20 25.88 22.92
C ALA A 702 -7.95 26.35 24.37
N GLU A 703 -9.01 26.61 25.14
CA GLU A 703 -8.92 26.92 26.57
C GLU A 703 -8.39 25.73 27.39
N MET A 704 -8.83 24.49 27.09
CA MET A 704 -8.26 23.28 27.70
C MET A 704 -6.77 23.14 27.41
N GLN A 705 -6.39 23.35 26.15
CA GLN A 705 -5.00 23.32 25.73
C GLN A 705 -4.16 24.39 26.44
N ARG A 706 -4.70 25.61 26.58
CA ARG A 706 -4.07 26.73 27.30
C ARG A 706 -3.80 26.39 28.76
N ARG A 707 -4.82 25.93 29.49
CA ARG A 707 -4.67 25.56 30.92
C ARG A 707 -3.66 24.44 31.10
N SER A 708 -3.66 23.45 30.22
CA SER A 708 -2.66 22.38 30.29
C SER A 708 -1.23 22.91 30.10
N MET A 709 -1.01 23.87 29.20
CA MET A 709 0.29 24.52 29.05
C MET A 709 0.69 25.29 30.30
N GLU A 710 -0.24 26.00 30.93
CA GLU A 710 -0.01 26.72 32.19
C GLU A 710 0.34 25.76 33.34
N GLU A 711 -0.43 24.69 33.54
CA GLU A 711 -0.17 23.66 34.55
C GLU A 711 1.19 22.97 34.33
N ASN A 712 1.52 22.65 33.09
CA ASN A 712 2.81 22.07 32.72
C ASN A 712 3.96 23.06 33.00
N SER A 713 3.75 24.36 32.74
CA SER A 713 4.71 25.44 33.04
C SER A 713 4.97 25.65 34.54
N ILE A 714 3.97 25.36 35.38
CA ILE A 714 4.11 25.40 36.85
C ILE A 714 4.88 24.17 37.35
N SER A 715 4.72 23.01 36.69
CA SER A 715 5.45 21.78 37.02
C SER A 715 6.94 21.82 36.63
N THR A 716 7.29 22.50 35.53
CA THR A 716 8.69 22.70 35.07
C THR A 716 9.52 23.53 36.04
N ARG A 717 8.92 24.54 36.71
CA ARG A 717 9.59 25.31 37.77
C ARG A 717 10.04 24.44 38.96
N LYS A 718 9.50 23.22 39.11
CA LYS A 718 9.93 22.21 40.10
C LYS A 718 10.98 21.21 39.58
N GLY A 719 11.63 21.47 38.45
CA GLY A 719 12.79 20.69 37.97
C GLY A 719 12.45 19.41 37.19
N LYS A 720 11.21 19.22 36.72
CA LYS A 720 10.83 18.09 35.86
C LYS A 720 10.36 18.58 34.48
N ARG A 721 11.19 18.30 33.46
CA ARG A 721 10.95 18.34 31.99
C ARG A 721 10.40 19.63 31.40
N THR A 722 11.18 20.32 30.56
CA THR A 722 10.71 21.35 29.62
C THR A 722 9.45 20.89 28.89
N ALA A 723 8.34 21.62 29.05
CA ALA A 723 7.11 21.36 28.30
C ALA A 723 7.37 21.65 26.81
N GLU A 724 7.26 20.63 25.96
CA GLU A 724 7.41 20.81 24.53
C GLU A 724 6.21 21.59 23.98
N PRO A 725 6.44 22.62 23.14
CA PRO A 725 5.36 23.37 22.51
C PRO A 725 4.51 22.41 21.65
N PRO A 726 3.20 22.69 21.50
CA PRO A 726 2.34 21.86 20.68
C PRO A 726 2.85 21.87 19.23
N VAL A 727 2.81 20.71 18.56
CA VAL A 727 3.06 20.65 17.12
C VAL A 727 2.10 21.61 16.42
N PHE A 728 2.60 22.38 15.45
CA PHE A 728 1.84 23.42 14.77
C PHE A 728 0.47 22.94 14.25
N SER A 729 0.39 21.74 13.68
CA SER A 729 -0.86 21.14 13.17
C SER A 729 -1.95 20.94 14.24
N SER A 730 -1.55 20.84 15.51
CA SER A 730 -2.41 20.56 16.67
C SER A 730 -2.53 21.76 17.62
N ASN A 731 -2.05 22.94 17.21
CA ASN A 731 -2.14 24.16 18.00
C ASN A 731 -3.53 24.80 17.85
N SER A 732 -4.46 24.39 18.72
CA SER A 732 -5.85 24.86 18.73
C SER A 732 -5.96 26.35 18.98
N ILE A 733 -5.05 26.93 19.77
CA ILE A 733 -5.02 28.37 20.08
C ILE A 733 -4.79 29.19 18.79
N ILE A 734 -3.73 28.89 18.03
CA ILE A 734 -3.42 29.63 16.79
C ILE A 734 -4.55 29.46 15.78
N HIS A 735 -4.99 28.22 15.53
CA HIS A 735 -5.94 27.93 14.47
C HIS A 735 -7.36 28.42 14.77
N ILE A 736 -7.81 28.42 16.03
CA ILE A 736 -9.13 28.98 16.38
C ILE A 736 -9.13 30.52 16.30
N THR A 737 -8.03 31.18 16.70
CA THR A 737 -7.90 32.63 16.53
C THR A 737 -7.95 33.02 15.06
N PHE A 738 -7.22 32.28 14.21
CA PHE A 738 -7.27 32.49 12.76
C PHE A 738 -8.70 32.29 12.22
N PHE A 739 -9.41 31.25 12.67
CA PHE A 739 -10.78 30.99 12.29
C PHE A 739 -11.74 32.11 12.67
N LEU A 740 -11.64 32.62 13.90
CA LEU A 740 -12.46 33.73 14.39
C LEU A 740 -12.23 35.00 13.58
N LEU A 741 -10.98 35.32 13.25
CA LEU A 741 -10.63 36.52 12.47
C LEU A 741 -11.23 36.49 11.06
N ILE A 742 -11.14 35.35 10.36
CA ILE A 742 -11.75 35.23 9.02
C ILE A 742 -13.27 35.27 9.12
N LEU A 743 -13.88 34.58 10.08
CA LEU A 743 -15.35 34.59 10.21
C LEU A 743 -15.87 35.99 10.55
N GLU A 744 -15.19 36.71 11.45
CA GLU A 744 -15.56 38.09 11.78
C GLU A 744 -15.53 38.97 10.54
N GLN A 745 -14.47 38.84 9.72
CA GLN A 745 -14.37 39.57 8.47
C GLN A 745 -15.49 39.19 7.48
N ILE A 746 -15.87 37.92 7.38
CA ILE A 746 -17.01 37.48 6.55
C ILE A 746 -18.29 38.21 6.97
N ILE A 747 -18.58 38.24 8.26
CA ILE A 747 -19.83 38.79 8.80
C ILE A 747 -19.82 40.33 8.73
N TYR A 748 -18.75 40.97 9.18
CA TYR A 748 -18.65 42.44 9.24
C TYR A 748 -18.55 43.05 7.85
N HIS A 749 -17.69 42.52 6.98
CA HIS A 749 -17.56 43.03 5.61
C HIS A 749 -18.79 42.72 4.78
N GLY A 750 -19.36 41.51 4.90
CA GLY A 750 -20.61 41.17 4.23
C GLY A 750 -21.77 42.08 4.65
N THR A 751 -21.85 42.44 5.94
CA THR A 751 -22.85 43.39 6.44
C THR A 751 -22.65 44.78 5.84
N TRP A 752 -21.41 45.26 5.82
CA TRP A 752 -21.06 46.55 5.23
C TRP A 752 -21.39 46.61 3.74
N GLN A 753 -21.11 45.55 2.98
CA GLN A 753 -21.49 45.45 1.57
C GLN A 753 -23.01 45.51 1.38
N ALA A 754 -23.77 44.79 2.20
CA ALA A 754 -25.23 44.85 2.17
C ALA A 754 -25.77 46.25 2.51
N GLU A 755 -25.08 47.00 3.38
CA GLU A 755 -25.44 48.37 3.74
C GLU A 755 -25.23 49.37 2.59
N ILE A 756 -24.14 49.23 1.82
CA ILE A 756 -23.82 50.11 0.69
C ILE A 756 -24.66 49.79 -0.54
N ALA A 757 -24.88 48.52 -0.84
CA ALA A 757 -25.63 48.08 -2.02
C ALA A 757 -27.15 48.27 -1.90
N GLY A 758 -27.67 48.62 -0.71
CA GLY A 758 -29.09 48.55 -0.29
C GLY A 758 -30.09 49.56 -0.88
N SER A 759 -30.03 49.88 -2.18
CA SER A 759 -30.97 50.79 -2.85
C SER A 759 -32.25 50.11 -3.40
N THR A 760 -32.25 48.78 -3.52
CA THR A 760 -33.40 47.97 -4.00
C THR A 760 -34.15 47.31 -2.83
N GLU A 761 -35.43 46.95 -3.01
CA GLU A 761 -36.22 46.25 -1.97
C GLU A 761 -35.57 44.93 -1.51
N VAL A 762 -35.01 44.15 -2.44
CA VAL A 762 -34.25 42.92 -2.13
C VAL A 762 -32.97 43.24 -1.34
N GLY A 763 -32.28 44.33 -1.68
CA GLY A 763 -31.11 44.79 -0.94
C GLY A 763 -31.43 45.21 0.50
N LYS A 764 -32.59 45.85 0.73
CA LYS A 764 -33.05 46.21 2.08
C LYS A 764 -33.33 44.97 2.94
N GLU A 765 -33.94 43.93 2.36
CA GLU A 765 -34.19 42.67 3.06
C GLU A 765 -32.88 41.97 3.45
N ILE A 766 -31.91 41.88 2.53
CA ILE A 766 -30.59 41.28 2.80
C ILE A 766 -29.85 42.07 3.88
N LYS A 767 -29.90 43.40 3.84
CA LYS A 767 -29.31 44.25 4.88
C LYS A 767 -29.83 43.90 6.27
N LEU A 768 -31.15 43.77 6.43
CA LEU A 768 -31.76 43.41 7.71
C LEU A 768 -31.32 42.01 8.17
N LYS A 769 -31.27 41.04 7.25
CA LYS A 769 -30.83 39.67 7.57
C LYS A 769 -29.35 39.60 7.95
N MET A 770 -28.48 40.34 7.26
CA MET A 770 -27.06 40.45 7.61
C MET A 770 -26.85 41.14 8.97
N GLN A 771 -27.63 42.18 9.27
CA GLN A 771 -27.60 42.82 10.59
C GLN A 771 -28.01 41.84 11.71
N ALA A 772 -29.05 41.03 11.49
CA ALA A 772 -29.45 39.98 12.45
C ALA A 772 -28.34 38.93 12.66
N LEU A 773 -27.66 38.49 11.60
CA LEU A 773 -26.51 37.57 11.71
C LEU A 773 -25.34 38.20 12.49
N LYS A 774 -25.06 39.49 12.25
CA LYS A 774 -24.03 40.24 12.99
C LYS A 774 -24.38 40.37 14.47
N GLU A 775 -25.65 40.60 14.80
CA GLU A 775 -26.14 40.66 16.18
C GLU A 775 -26.04 39.30 16.89
N ASP A 776 -26.43 38.20 16.24
CA ASP A 776 -26.26 36.84 16.80
C ASP A 776 -24.78 36.50 17.00
N TYR A 777 -23.91 36.86 16.06
CA TYR A 777 -22.47 36.68 16.19
C TYR A 777 -21.90 37.45 17.39
N ASN A 778 -22.29 38.72 17.56
CA ASN A 778 -21.88 39.51 18.72
C ASN A 778 -22.38 38.91 20.03
N SER A 779 -23.61 38.41 20.05
CA SER A 779 -24.14 37.67 21.21
C SER A 779 -23.31 36.41 21.50
N LEU A 780 -22.93 35.64 20.48
CA LEU A 780 -22.08 34.46 20.60
C LEU A 780 -20.71 34.80 21.22
N LEU A 781 -20.07 35.91 20.80
CA LEU A 781 -18.76 36.31 21.32
C LEU A 781 -18.75 36.65 22.81
N SER A 782 -19.87 37.15 23.33
CA SER A 782 -20.04 37.49 24.75
C SER A 782 -20.68 36.37 25.57
N THR A 783 -21.27 35.36 24.94
CA THR A 783 -21.92 34.25 25.65
C THR A 783 -20.87 33.28 26.19
N PRO A 784 -20.87 32.97 27.49
CA PRO A 784 -19.99 31.94 28.05
C PRO A 784 -20.27 30.57 27.43
N ILE A 785 -19.20 29.88 27.07
CA ILE A 785 -19.26 28.55 26.47
C ILE A 785 -19.63 27.55 27.57
N SER A 786 -20.86 27.08 27.53
CA SER A 786 -21.46 26.17 28.52
C SER A 786 -21.38 24.71 28.06
N THR A 787 -20.20 24.24 27.68
CA THR A 787 -20.07 22.86 27.19
C THR A 787 -19.66 21.85 28.26
N HIS A 788 -19.13 22.26 29.42
CA HIS A 788 -18.48 21.31 30.34
C HIS A 788 -18.75 21.58 31.83
N THR A 789 -19.02 20.51 32.60
CA THR A 789 -19.30 20.52 34.05
C THR A 789 -18.10 20.90 34.93
N HIS A 790 -16.89 20.92 34.38
CA HIS A 790 -15.64 21.23 35.10
C HIS A 790 -14.92 22.51 34.61
N MET A 791 -15.53 23.28 33.71
CA MET A 791 -15.00 24.57 33.25
C MET A 791 -15.48 25.71 34.15
N ASN A 792 -14.61 26.68 34.46
CA ASN A 792 -15.04 27.99 34.95
C ASN A 792 -16.12 28.53 34.01
N LYS A 793 -17.29 28.87 34.55
CA LYS A 793 -18.52 29.23 33.83
C LYS A 793 -18.43 30.55 33.03
N ASP A 794 -17.23 31.10 32.86
CA ASP A 794 -17.00 32.50 32.46
C ASP A 794 -16.14 32.65 31.18
N VAL A 795 -15.86 31.58 30.42
CA VAL A 795 -15.04 31.69 29.19
C VAL A 795 -15.94 31.85 27.96
N SER A 796 -15.97 33.05 27.38
CA SER A 796 -16.49 33.35 26.05
C SER A 796 -15.36 33.52 25.01
N PRO A 797 -15.63 33.50 23.70
CA PRO A 797 -14.64 33.79 22.67
C PRO A 797 -13.87 35.12 22.88
N LEU A 798 -14.56 36.17 23.33
CA LEU A 798 -13.94 37.47 23.65
C LEU A 798 -12.97 37.36 24.83
N THR A 799 -13.41 36.77 25.95
CA THR A 799 -12.56 36.59 27.13
C THR A 799 -11.42 35.60 26.89
N PHE A 800 -11.60 34.65 25.97
CA PHE A 800 -10.54 33.74 25.53
C PHE A 800 -9.47 34.55 24.80
N MET A 801 -9.86 35.36 23.81
CA MET A 801 -8.92 36.21 23.06
C MET A 801 -8.14 37.16 23.97
N GLU A 802 -8.76 37.74 25.01
CA GLU A 802 -8.07 38.56 26.01
C GLU A 802 -6.98 37.77 26.76
N LYS A 803 -7.23 36.50 27.07
CA LYS A 803 -6.33 35.62 27.82
C LYS A 803 -5.20 35.02 26.99
N VAL A 804 -5.30 35.00 25.66
CA VAL A 804 -4.23 34.47 24.80
C VAL A 804 -3.06 35.45 24.65
N PHE A 805 -3.32 36.75 24.82
CA PHE A 805 -2.30 37.78 24.81
C PHE A 805 -1.78 38.08 26.23
N PRO A 806 -0.51 38.51 26.38
CA PRO A 806 0.03 38.88 27.69
C PRO A 806 -0.71 40.08 28.29
N ALA A 807 -0.84 40.09 29.62
CA ALA A 807 -1.46 41.20 30.35
C ALA A 807 -0.62 42.49 30.25
N GLU A 808 -1.28 43.65 30.13
CA GLU A 808 -0.65 44.98 29.98
C GLU A 808 0.31 45.34 31.12
N ASN A 809 0.08 44.80 32.32
CA ASN A 809 0.84 45.13 33.51
C ASN A 809 1.90 44.06 33.80
N GLY A 810 2.99 44.04 33.03
CA GLY A 810 4.37 43.59 33.34
C GLY A 810 4.69 42.29 34.12
N ASP A 811 3.82 41.77 35.00
CA ASP A 811 3.99 40.58 35.82
C ASP A 811 3.38 39.35 35.15
N CYS A 812 3.96 38.94 34.01
CA CYS A 812 3.64 37.64 33.43
C CYS A 812 4.63 36.60 33.96
N THR A 813 4.21 35.83 34.97
CA THR A 813 4.97 34.65 35.44
C THR A 813 4.89 33.45 34.48
N HIS A 814 4.11 33.56 33.40
CA HIS A 814 3.94 32.55 32.36
C HIS A 814 4.45 33.07 31.00
N PRO A 815 5.07 32.22 30.16
CA PRO A 815 5.49 32.59 28.81
C PRO A 815 4.26 32.96 27.94
N PRO A 816 4.37 33.94 27.03
CA PRO A 816 3.26 34.36 26.18
C PRO A 816 2.82 33.22 25.25
N LEU A 817 1.51 32.99 25.16
CA LEU A 817 0.91 31.94 24.32
C LEU A 817 0.99 32.28 22.83
N PHE A 818 0.93 33.57 22.49
CA PHE A 818 1.31 34.10 21.18
C PHE A 818 2.73 34.66 21.22
N ASN A 819 3.65 34.02 20.49
CA ASN A 819 4.95 34.62 20.19
C ASN A 819 4.88 35.44 18.89
N ARG A 820 5.90 36.27 18.67
CA ARG A 820 6.07 37.08 17.44
C ARG A 820 5.86 36.26 16.16
N ASN A 821 6.37 35.03 16.13
CA ASN A 821 6.25 34.13 14.97
C ASN A 821 4.80 33.72 14.70
N SER A 822 4.02 33.45 15.74
CA SER A 822 2.60 33.07 15.62
C SER A 822 1.75 34.24 15.13
N ILE A 823 2.04 35.46 15.61
CA ILE A 823 1.38 36.69 15.15
C ILE A 823 1.73 36.96 13.69
N LEU A 824 3.01 36.86 13.32
CA LEU A 824 3.46 36.99 11.94
C LEU A 824 2.81 35.93 11.05
N GLU A 825 2.66 34.70 11.53
CA GLU A 825 2.04 33.64 10.75
C GLU A 825 0.55 33.92 10.49
N ILE A 826 -0.20 34.35 11.51
CA ILE A 826 -1.60 34.75 11.33
C ILE A 826 -1.68 35.93 10.35
N THR A 827 -0.91 36.98 10.59
CA THR A 827 -0.99 38.22 9.79
C THR A 827 -0.49 38.09 8.35
N THR A 828 0.47 37.21 8.07
CA THR A 828 0.98 36.96 6.71
C THR A 828 0.06 36.09 5.85
N ASN A 829 -0.77 35.25 6.46
CA ASN A 829 -1.64 34.31 5.75
C ASN A 829 -3.13 34.70 5.77
N LEU A 830 -3.50 35.74 6.52
CA LEU A 830 -4.84 36.31 6.42
C LEU A 830 -5.01 36.99 5.05
N PRO A 831 -6.12 36.77 4.33
CA PRO A 831 -6.35 37.35 2.99
C PRO A 831 -6.59 38.87 3.00
N PHE A 832 -6.50 39.52 4.16
CA PHE A 832 -6.58 40.99 4.31
C PHE A 832 -5.31 41.45 4.99
N ALA A 833 -4.51 42.25 4.29
CA ALA A 833 -3.35 42.91 4.87
C ALA A 833 -3.82 43.91 5.93
N ILE A 834 -4.04 43.47 7.18
CA ILE A 834 -4.44 44.23 8.38
C ILE A 834 -5.15 45.52 7.96
N SER A 835 -6.21 45.36 7.17
CA SER A 835 -6.80 46.51 6.52
C SER A 835 -7.67 47.16 7.58
N LEU A 836 -7.48 48.46 7.73
CA LEU A 836 -8.40 49.40 8.35
C LEU A 836 -9.74 49.35 7.61
N VAL A 837 -10.44 48.21 7.68
CA VAL A 837 -11.78 48.05 7.12
C VAL A 837 -12.70 48.96 7.93
N VAL A 838 -13.57 49.65 7.21
CA VAL A 838 -14.46 50.73 7.65
C VAL A 838 -15.33 50.37 8.88
N SER A 839 -15.49 49.08 9.21
CA SER A 839 -16.11 48.59 10.45
C SER A 839 -15.31 47.41 11.03
N GLN A 840 -14.40 47.69 11.97
CA GLN A 840 -13.68 46.64 12.70
C GLN A 840 -14.61 45.94 13.70
N GLY A 841 -14.60 44.61 13.70
CA GLY A 841 -15.27 43.81 14.73
C GLY A 841 -14.44 43.67 16.01
N PRO A 842 -15.05 43.18 17.10
CA PRO A 842 -14.43 43.13 18.41
C PRO A 842 -13.22 42.19 18.49
N ILE A 843 -13.23 41.04 17.79
CA ILE A 843 -12.09 40.11 17.79
C ILE A 843 -10.89 40.72 17.07
N ASN A 844 -11.10 41.32 15.91
CA ASN A 844 -10.08 41.96 15.10
C ASN A 844 -9.51 43.20 15.79
N ALA A 845 -10.36 44.05 16.38
CA ALA A 845 -9.90 45.20 17.17
C ALA A 845 -8.98 44.76 18.32
N LEU A 846 -9.41 43.76 19.10
CA LEU A 846 -8.62 43.20 20.20
C LEU A 846 -7.32 42.55 19.71
N PHE A 847 -7.38 41.77 18.63
CA PHE A 847 -6.20 41.15 18.02
C PHE A 847 -5.20 42.21 17.56
N CYS A 848 -5.65 43.23 16.81
CA CYS A 848 -4.79 44.30 16.31
C CYS A 848 -4.12 45.08 17.45
N GLU A 849 -4.88 45.49 18.47
CA GLU A 849 -4.37 46.21 19.63
C GLU A 849 -3.29 45.39 20.36
N ARG A 850 -3.60 44.13 20.69
CA ARG A 850 -2.73 43.26 21.49
C ARG A 850 -1.53 42.72 20.70
N ALA A 851 -1.71 42.46 19.41
CA ALA A 851 -0.63 42.02 18.52
C ALA A 851 0.42 43.12 18.35
N VAL A 852 0.02 44.39 18.19
CA VAL A 852 0.96 45.52 18.11
C VAL A 852 1.79 45.63 19.38
N VAL A 853 1.16 45.54 20.56
CA VAL A 853 1.87 45.55 21.86
C VAL A 853 2.88 44.40 21.94
N SER A 854 2.49 43.20 21.49
CA SER A 854 3.36 42.00 21.50
C SER A 854 4.47 42.04 20.44
N MET A 855 4.27 42.77 19.34
CA MET A 855 5.25 42.93 18.24
C MET A 855 6.27 44.05 18.52
N ILE A 856 5.85 45.10 19.24
CA ILE A 856 6.69 46.26 19.63
C ILE A 856 7.41 46.02 20.97
N GLY A 857 6.85 45.18 21.85
CA GLY A 857 7.44 44.82 23.14
C GLY A 857 8.71 43.97 23.00
N VAL A 858 9.86 44.62 22.83
CA VAL A 858 11.22 44.07 22.99
C VAL A 858 11.94 45.02 23.95
N ASP A 859 12.29 44.63 25.18
CA ASP A 859 13.71 44.51 25.54
C ASP A 859 14.02 43.83 26.92
N ASN A 860 13.07 43.14 27.57
CA ASN A 860 13.30 42.67 28.95
C ASN A 860 13.40 41.15 29.17
N TRP A 861 13.24 40.30 28.15
CA TRP A 861 13.34 38.83 28.34
C TRP A 861 14.69 38.22 27.95
N ASP A 862 15.40 38.76 26.95
CA ASP A 862 16.68 38.18 26.50
C ASP A 862 17.88 38.50 27.41
N LYS A 863 17.77 39.49 28.31
CA LYS A 863 18.88 39.88 29.21
C LYS A 863 19.11 38.96 30.41
N ASN A 864 18.20 38.03 30.70
CA ASN A 864 18.37 37.10 31.84
C ASN A 864 18.88 35.71 31.45
N THR A 865 19.10 35.44 30.16
CA THR A 865 19.69 34.18 29.67
C THR A 865 21.14 34.30 29.21
N GLU A 866 21.65 35.51 28.97
CA GLU A 866 23.06 35.72 28.58
C GLU A 866 24.03 35.96 29.76
N SER A 867 23.54 36.11 30.99
CA SER A 867 24.38 36.35 32.17
C SER A 867 24.92 35.10 32.87
N ASN A 868 24.75 33.90 32.29
CA ASN A 868 25.27 32.63 32.84
C ASN A 868 26.21 31.85 31.91
N SER A 869 26.74 32.45 30.83
CA SER A 869 27.69 31.78 29.92
C SER A 869 29.09 32.40 29.83
N GLU A 870 29.45 33.35 30.70
CA GLU A 870 30.80 33.94 30.73
C GLU A 870 31.59 33.59 32.01
N ILE A 871 31.77 32.32 32.32
CA ILE A 871 32.95 31.86 33.09
C ILE A 871 33.39 30.50 32.50
N ASP A 872 34.69 30.33 32.33
CA ASP A 872 35.42 29.18 31.78
C ASP A 872 35.45 28.99 30.25
N LYS A 873 36.44 29.66 29.62
CA LYS A 873 37.57 28.97 28.98
C LYS A 873 38.67 29.96 28.58
N GLY A 874 39.60 30.18 29.51
CA GLY A 874 40.95 30.68 29.21
C GLY A 874 41.95 29.52 29.14
N GLY A 875 42.84 29.57 28.13
CA GLY A 875 44.11 28.83 28.07
C GLY A 875 44.11 27.61 27.12
N SER A 876 44.72 27.72 25.93
CA SER A 876 46.17 27.43 25.67
C SER A 876 46.45 25.92 25.60
N ARG A 877 47.11 25.30 24.61
CA ARG A 877 48.03 25.72 23.53
C ARG A 877 48.21 24.52 22.57
N LEU A 878 48.74 24.83 21.39
CA LEU A 878 49.38 23.98 20.38
C LEU A 878 50.12 22.74 20.93
N ASP A 879 49.83 21.55 20.39
CA ASP A 879 50.59 20.91 19.28
C ASP A 879 49.67 19.91 18.54
#